data_AF-A0A8J7PZ99-F1
#
_entry.id   AF-A0A8J7PZ99-F1
#
_cell.length_a   1.000
_cell.length_b   1.000
_cell.length_c   1.000
_cell.angle_alpha   90.00
_cell.angle_beta   90.00
_cell.angle_gamma   90.00
#
_symmetry.space_group_name_H-M   'P 1'
#
loop_
_entity.id
_entity.type
_entity.pdbx_description
1 polymer ?
#
loop_
_entity_poly.entity_id
_entity_poly.type
_entity_poly.pdbx_seq_one_letter_code
_entity_poly.pdbx_strand_id
1 'polypeptide(L)'
;MTQQLRYDGKVAVITGAGNGLGRAYALMLGARGAKVVVNDLGGGAFGDGKSSNAADTVVDEIKALGGQAIANYDSVTDGDKIVKTALDAFGTVDIVINNAGILRDISFAKMSDDDWNRIYQVHVYGAYKVTHAAWPVLREKNYGRIIFTASAAGIYGNFGQANYSMAKLGLHGFAQTLAEEGRSKGIHVNTIAPIAASRLTETILPPDVLAKLSPDYVSPLVGWLCHEDCAETKGLFEVGAGFVGKLRWERSEGHFFHAGRKIDVENVAAAWNEIGDFTRKNEHPAAMAEAFAPLLARVDKPSLGGNEYIDLDEALAAKLESESSYDERDLALYALGIGAARDALDANELKFAYELGDGFQALPTYAVIPPTSAMLAMVKEGRSVPGIRFGLETVLHGEQYTEVFRPLPPKAKLRHVFKVKAAYDKAPNAVVVFATETFDESGERLAYNEMSAFVRGAGGWGGERGPAGEINVPPAREADATLEERVDANQALLYRLSGDWNPLHADPAFAQAFGFEKPILHGLCTFGIAGRHVVRAFCAGDARKFKSIKVRFAESVYPGETLVTRMWKESDTRIVFETRVKERDKVVLRNAAVELYREIPQIQAKPAVAEATPRTEAATTATALSAADVFAAIGKHLALHKGLGDQIKTSFQFDLCAPDSTWTLDLKSGDGAVRQGPADKPDTTLSLSHADFIDMSTGKVDPNKLYFGGKLKIAGNVMASQKLGFLQKIDPKLLRDIVAQRGENAVPAAAAPAAHAVESAQAAAQASAAAPLFAALADKLKTNPKAADGLGGRVVVFKLRDPDASWVIDLSGKTPKVELGENAQATAVFGLSDADFIALAKGNADARDLYQRGSLRVDGDMRLAHELDFLKGTHS
;
A
#
# COMPACT_ATOMS: atom_id res chain seq x y z
N MET A 1 20.82 -8.31 -37.62
CA MET A 1 19.84 -7.92 -38.65
C MET A 1 18.64 -8.84 -38.49
N THR A 2 17.44 -8.31 -38.28
CA THR A 2 16.21 -9.11 -38.24
C THR A 2 15.90 -9.63 -39.63
N GLN A 3 15.41 -10.88 -39.72
CA GLN A 3 14.99 -11.50 -40.97
C GLN A 3 13.82 -10.70 -41.57
N GLN A 4 13.83 -10.46 -42.88
CA GLN A 4 12.79 -9.67 -43.55
C GLN A 4 11.45 -10.42 -43.54
N LEU A 5 10.36 -9.78 -43.07
CA LEU A 5 9.00 -10.33 -43.17
C LEU A 5 8.54 -10.41 -44.63
N ARG A 6 8.08 -11.60 -45.04
CA ARG A 6 7.73 -11.98 -46.41
C ARG A 6 6.27 -12.47 -46.47
N TYR A 7 5.69 -12.47 -47.66
CA TYR A 7 4.31 -12.94 -47.92
C TYR A 7 4.28 -13.93 -49.08
N ASP A 8 5.36 -14.69 -49.23
CA ASP A 8 5.50 -15.68 -50.29
C ASP A 8 4.35 -16.68 -50.26
N GLY A 9 3.74 -16.90 -51.43
CA GLY A 9 2.60 -17.82 -51.58
C GLY A 9 1.26 -17.28 -51.06
N LYS A 10 1.21 -16.09 -50.44
CA LYS A 10 -0.05 -15.47 -50.00
C LYS A 10 -0.70 -14.66 -51.12
N VAL A 11 -2.03 -14.69 -51.18
CA VAL A 11 -2.84 -13.88 -52.09
C VAL A 11 -3.56 -12.77 -51.32
N ALA A 12 -3.32 -11.52 -51.69
CA ALA A 12 -3.92 -10.34 -51.07
C ALA A 12 -4.94 -9.65 -51.98
N VAL A 13 -6.17 -9.50 -51.50
CA VAL A 13 -7.22 -8.67 -52.12
C VAL A 13 -7.25 -7.32 -51.41
N ILE A 14 -7.04 -6.23 -52.15
CA ILE A 14 -6.99 -4.88 -51.60
C ILE A 14 -7.99 -4.02 -52.37
N THR A 15 -9.01 -3.51 -51.67
CA THR A 15 -10.05 -2.69 -52.30
C THR A 15 -9.68 -1.20 -52.28
N GLY A 16 -10.00 -0.48 -53.35
CA GLY A 16 -9.58 0.92 -53.53
C GLY A 16 -8.06 1.07 -53.59
N ALA A 17 -7.40 0.16 -54.31
CA ALA A 17 -5.94 0.04 -54.38
C ALA A 17 -5.30 0.84 -55.52
N GLY A 18 -6.06 1.59 -56.31
CA GLY A 18 -5.53 2.37 -57.42
C GLY A 18 -4.81 3.65 -56.98
N ASN A 19 -5.03 4.13 -55.75
CA ASN A 19 -4.45 5.36 -55.22
C ASN A 19 -4.22 5.32 -53.70
N GLY A 20 -3.49 6.31 -53.18
CA GLY A 20 -3.37 6.59 -51.74
C GLY A 20 -2.92 5.38 -50.90
N LEU A 21 -3.60 5.14 -49.79
CA LEU A 21 -3.33 4.05 -48.85
C LEU A 21 -3.38 2.67 -49.51
N GLY A 22 -4.43 2.38 -50.28
CA GLY A 22 -4.59 1.08 -50.93
C GLY A 22 -3.44 0.77 -51.91
N ARG A 23 -2.99 1.76 -52.68
CA ARG A 23 -1.81 1.63 -53.56
C ARG A 23 -0.55 1.31 -52.76
N ALA A 24 -0.31 2.02 -51.66
CA ALA A 24 0.87 1.80 -50.82
C ALA A 24 0.88 0.39 -50.20
N TYR A 25 -0.29 -0.11 -49.75
CA TYR A 25 -0.43 -1.50 -49.28
C TYR A 25 -0.11 -2.51 -50.37
N ALA A 26 -0.64 -2.29 -51.58
CA ALA A 26 -0.45 -3.17 -52.73
C ALA A 26 1.03 -3.28 -53.14
N LEU A 27 1.71 -2.13 -53.26
CA LEU A 27 3.14 -2.08 -53.59
C LEU A 27 3.99 -2.75 -52.50
N MET A 28 3.71 -2.47 -51.22
CA MET A 28 4.47 -3.04 -50.11
C MET A 28 4.33 -4.57 -50.04
N LEU A 29 3.10 -5.10 -50.14
CA LEU A 29 2.86 -6.55 -50.09
C LEU A 29 3.40 -7.24 -51.35
N GLY A 30 3.19 -6.64 -52.53
CA GLY A 30 3.72 -7.16 -53.80
C GLY A 30 5.24 -7.25 -53.81
N ALA A 31 5.94 -6.19 -53.38
CA ALA A 31 7.40 -6.18 -53.26
C ALA A 31 7.95 -7.21 -52.25
N ARG A 32 7.10 -7.72 -51.35
CA ARG A 32 7.44 -8.72 -50.33
C ARG A 32 6.92 -10.12 -50.65
N GLY A 33 6.50 -10.38 -51.89
CA GLY A 33 6.20 -11.73 -52.41
C GLY A 33 4.72 -12.11 -52.44
N ALA A 34 3.80 -11.23 -51.99
CA ALA A 34 2.38 -11.49 -52.13
C ALA A 34 1.94 -11.41 -53.60
N LYS A 35 0.97 -12.25 -53.98
CA LYS A 35 0.22 -12.09 -55.24
C LYS A 35 -0.96 -11.16 -54.97
N VAL A 36 -1.06 -10.02 -55.67
CA VAL A 36 -1.99 -8.95 -55.29
C VAL A 36 -3.12 -8.80 -56.31
N VAL A 37 -4.37 -8.81 -55.83
CA VAL A 37 -5.52 -8.32 -56.59
C VAL A 37 -5.72 -6.85 -56.25
N VAL A 38 -5.44 -5.99 -57.22
CA VAL A 38 -5.59 -4.53 -57.14
C VAL A 38 -7.01 -4.19 -57.59
N ASN A 39 -7.95 -4.08 -56.64
CA ASN A 39 -9.31 -3.65 -56.96
C ASN A 39 -9.43 -2.12 -56.89
N ASP A 40 -9.91 -1.49 -57.96
CA ASP A 40 -10.30 -0.08 -57.95
C ASP A 40 -11.39 0.19 -59.00
N LEU A 41 -12.46 0.88 -58.60
CA LEU A 41 -13.54 1.28 -59.51
C LEU A 41 -13.11 2.42 -60.47
N GLY A 42 -12.08 3.17 -60.08
CA GLY A 42 -11.57 4.35 -60.80
C GLY A 42 -12.50 5.57 -60.73
N GLY A 43 -13.35 5.64 -59.72
CA GLY A 43 -14.22 6.79 -59.46
C GLY A 43 -13.53 7.95 -58.70
N GLY A 44 -14.18 9.11 -58.69
CA GLY A 44 -13.78 10.29 -57.92
C GLY A 44 -13.99 10.11 -56.41
N ALA A 45 -13.40 11.03 -55.61
CA ALA A 45 -13.46 10.98 -54.14
C ALA A 45 -14.89 11.07 -53.55
N PHE A 46 -15.84 11.55 -54.35
CA PHE A 46 -17.26 11.68 -54.01
C PHE A 46 -18.13 10.55 -54.58
N GLY A 47 -17.53 9.53 -55.22
CA GLY A 47 -18.22 8.34 -55.73
C GLY A 47 -18.83 8.47 -57.13
N ASP A 48 -18.31 9.37 -57.96
CA ASP A 48 -18.71 9.62 -59.35
C ASP A 48 -17.71 9.03 -60.36
N GLY A 49 -18.20 8.55 -61.53
CA GLY A 49 -17.35 8.01 -62.60
C GLY A 49 -16.84 6.57 -62.40
N LYS A 50 -16.21 6.01 -63.45
CA LYS A 50 -15.51 4.71 -63.46
C LYS A 50 -14.33 4.76 -64.44
N SER A 51 -13.21 4.13 -64.10
CA SER A 51 -12.01 4.07 -64.96
C SER A 51 -11.17 2.83 -64.63
N SER A 52 -10.68 2.11 -65.65
CA SER A 52 -9.78 0.97 -65.43
C SER A 52 -8.33 1.38 -65.11
N ASN A 53 -7.92 2.57 -65.57
CA ASN A 53 -6.52 2.99 -65.61
C ASN A 53 -5.85 3.05 -64.21
N ALA A 54 -6.62 3.34 -63.16
CA ALA A 54 -6.09 3.46 -61.81
C ALA A 54 -5.57 2.11 -61.26
N ALA A 55 -6.32 1.02 -61.48
CA ALA A 55 -5.88 -0.31 -61.07
C ALA A 55 -4.75 -0.83 -61.96
N ASP A 56 -4.85 -0.61 -63.28
CA ASP A 56 -3.85 -1.05 -64.25
C ASP A 56 -2.47 -0.47 -63.97
N THR A 57 -2.39 0.83 -63.67
CA THR A 57 -1.13 1.52 -63.35
C THR A 57 -0.42 0.87 -62.15
N VAL A 58 -1.14 0.55 -61.08
CA VAL A 58 -0.55 -0.05 -59.87
C VAL A 58 -0.13 -1.49 -60.12
N VAL A 59 -0.87 -2.23 -60.95
CA VAL A 59 -0.46 -3.59 -61.38
C VAL A 59 0.86 -3.55 -62.13
N ASP A 60 1.01 -2.61 -63.06
CA ASP A 60 2.24 -2.46 -63.85
C ASP A 60 3.42 -2.04 -62.97
N GLU A 61 3.21 -1.18 -61.97
CA GLU A 61 4.21 -0.84 -60.97
C GLU A 61 4.67 -2.06 -60.16
N ILE A 62 3.73 -2.90 -59.69
CA ILE A 62 4.07 -4.12 -58.95
C ILE A 62 4.86 -5.09 -59.83
N LYS A 63 4.46 -5.26 -61.10
CA LYS A 63 5.18 -6.11 -62.06
C LYS A 63 6.58 -5.58 -62.37
N ALA A 64 6.73 -4.27 -62.52
CA ALA A 64 8.03 -3.63 -62.73
C ALA A 64 8.99 -3.84 -61.53
N LEU A 65 8.44 -3.99 -60.32
CA LEU A 65 9.19 -4.35 -59.11
C LEU A 65 9.41 -5.87 -58.95
N GLY A 66 9.03 -6.68 -59.95
CA GLY A 66 9.19 -8.14 -59.94
C GLY A 66 8.12 -8.91 -59.16
N GLY A 67 7.05 -8.22 -58.74
CA GLY A 67 5.90 -8.83 -58.07
C GLY A 67 4.85 -9.40 -59.03
N GLN A 68 3.82 -10.05 -58.47
CA GLN A 68 2.69 -10.58 -59.23
C GLN A 68 1.41 -9.83 -58.83
N ALA A 69 0.72 -9.25 -59.81
CA ALA A 69 -0.54 -8.56 -59.58
C ALA A 69 -1.50 -8.66 -60.76
N ILE A 70 -2.80 -8.56 -60.45
CA ILE A 70 -3.89 -8.48 -61.43
C ILE A 70 -4.90 -7.41 -61.01
N ALA A 71 -5.47 -6.70 -61.99
CA ALA A 71 -6.45 -5.66 -61.74
C ALA A 71 -7.86 -6.25 -61.63
N ASN A 72 -8.70 -5.61 -60.82
CA ASN A 72 -10.15 -5.81 -60.83
C ASN A 72 -10.85 -4.45 -60.81
N TYR A 73 -11.94 -4.32 -61.58
CA TYR A 73 -12.63 -3.04 -61.80
C TYR A 73 -14.06 -3.00 -61.23
N ASP A 74 -14.46 -4.04 -60.49
CA ASP A 74 -15.79 -4.15 -59.93
C ASP A 74 -15.99 -3.23 -58.72
N SER A 75 -17.24 -2.83 -58.47
CA SER A 75 -17.62 -2.16 -57.24
C SER A 75 -17.48 -3.12 -56.07
N VAL A 76 -17.10 -2.61 -54.89
CA VAL A 76 -17.07 -3.41 -53.65
C VAL A 76 -18.44 -3.98 -53.26
N THR A 77 -19.53 -3.40 -53.78
CA THR A 77 -20.88 -3.97 -53.63
C THR A 77 -21.06 -5.30 -54.37
N ASP A 78 -20.20 -5.59 -55.36
CA ASP A 78 -20.12 -6.84 -56.11
C ASP A 78 -18.94 -7.70 -55.62
N GLY A 79 -18.71 -7.75 -54.30
CA GLY A 79 -17.51 -8.36 -53.70
C GLY A 79 -17.24 -9.82 -54.10
N ASP A 80 -18.25 -10.57 -54.51
CA ASP A 80 -18.10 -11.93 -55.07
C ASP A 80 -17.27 -11.95 -56.36
N LYS A 81 -17.40 -10.95 -57.23
CA LYS A 81 -16.59 -10.84 -58.47
C LYS A 81 -15.13 -10.48 -58.16
N ILE A 82 -14.91 -9.64 -57.15
CA ILE A 82 -13.58 -9.26 -56.69
C ILE A 82 -12.84 -10.50 -56.17
N VAL A 83 -13.47 -11.27 -55.28
CA VAL A 83 -12.88 -12.50 -54.74
C VAL A 83 -12.72 -13.56 -55.83
N LYS A 84 -13.69 -13.68 -56.75
CA LYS A 84 -13.57 -14.57 -57.91
C LYS A 84 -12.31 -14.27 -58.74
N THR A 85 -11.95 -13.00 -58.92
CA THR A 85 -10.70 -12.63 -59.62
C THR A 85 -9.47 -13.22 -58.94
N ALA A 86 -9.41 -13.21 -57.61
CA ALA A 86 -8.33 -13.84 -56.85
C ALA A 86 -8.29 -15.37 -57.04
N LEU A 87 -9.46 -16.00 -57.00
CA LEU A 87 -9.59 -17.45 -57.17
C LEU A 87 -9.22 -17.90 -58.58
N ASP A 88 -9.70 -17.21 -59.61
CA ASP A 88 -9.41 -17.54 -61.00
C ASP A 88 -7.92 -17.36 -61.33
N ALA A 89 -7.29 -16.29 -60.83
CA ALA A 89 -5.90 -15.96 -61.15
C ALA A 89 -4.88 -16.72 -60.29
N PHE A 90 -5.18 -16.93 -59.00
CA PHE A 90 -4.21 -17.40 -58.01
C PHE A 90 -4.68 -18.58 -57.17
N GLY A 91 -5.94 -19.03 -57.32
CA GLY A 91 -6.49 -20.23 -56.70
C GLY A 91 -6.90 -20.08 -55.23
N THR A 92 -6.66 -18.92 -54.59
CA THR A 92 -7.01 -18.70 -53.18
C THR A 92 -7.11 -17.20 -52.84
N VAL A 93 -7.51 -16.90 -51.62
CA VAL A 93 -7.41 -15.57 -50.98
C VAL A 93 -6.92 -15.76 -49.54
N ASP A 94 -5.87 -15.08 -49.12
CA ASP A 94 -5.26 -15.17 -47.78
C ASP A 94 -5.50 -13.91 -46.95
N ILE A 95 -5.41 -12.76 -47.61
CA ILE A 95 -5.42 -11.44 -47.01
C ILE A 95 -6.53 -10.61 -47.68
N VAL A 96 -7.39 -9.97 -46.89
CA VAL A 96 -8.42 -9.05 -47.37
C VAL A 96 -8.25 -7.70 -46.68
N ILE A 97 -7.95 -6.66 -47.44
CA ILE A 97 -7.83 -5.28 -46.93
C ILE A 97 -9.00 -4.46 -47.49
N ASN A 98 -10.00 -4.24 -46.64
CA ASN A 98 -11.18 -3.43 -46.95
C ASN A 98 -10.85 -1.94 -46.76
N ASN A 99 -10.32 -1.33 -47.82
CA ASN A 99 -9.84 0.05 -47.82
C ASN A 99 -10.69 1.02 -48.68
N ALA A 100 -11.44 0.53 -49.67
CA ALA A 100 -12.27 1.37 -50.53
C ALA A 100 -13.19 2.31 -49.74
N GLY A 101 -13.28 3.55 -50.18
CA GLY A 101 -14.06 4.57 -49.48
C GLY A 101 -14.27 5.85 -50.30
N ILE A 102 -15.36 6.55 -49.97
CA ILE A 102 -15.73 7.87 -50.51
C ILE A 102 -16.13 8.81 -49.37
N LEU A 103 -16.24 10.11 -49.66
CA LEU A 103 -16.69 11.14 -48.70
C LEU A 103 -17.93 11.88 -49.21
N ARG A 104 -18.81 12.27 -48.27
CA ARG A 104 -20.03 13.06 -48.47
C ARG A 104 -20.30 13.88 -47.20
N ASP A 105 -19.42 14.86 -46.98
CA ASP A 105 -19.44 15.68 -45.77
C ASP A 105 -20.54 16.73 -45.86
N ILE A 106 -21.49 16.67 -44.93
CA ILE A 106 -22.65 17.55 -44.86
C ILE A 106 -23.20 17.57 -43.43
N SER A 107 -23.61 18.74 -42.94
CA SER A 107 -24.17 18.85 -41.59
C SER A 107 -25.40 17.95 -41.46
N PHE A 108 -25.60 17.31 -40.30
CA PHE A 108 -26.64 16.30 -40.11
C PHE A 108 -28.03 16.75 -40.59
N ALA A 109 -28.45 17.99 -40.27
CA ALA A 109 -29.74 18.54 -40.69
C ALA A 109 -29.92 18.72 -42.22
N LYS A 110 -28.84 18.72 -43.00
CA LYS A 110 -28.84 18.90 -44.46
C LYS A 110 -28.55 17.59 -45.22
N MET A 111 -28.24 16.52 -44.49
CA MET A 111 -27.86 15.24 -45.08
C MET A 111 -29.07 14.61 -45.76
N SER A 112 -28.94 14.28 -47.05
CA SER A 112 -29.97 13.52 -47.76
C SER A 112 -29.80 12.01 -47.52
N ASP A 113 -30.85 11.24 -47.77
CA ASP A 113 -30.78 9.78 -47.74
C ASP A 113 -29.75 9.23 -48.73
N ASP A 114 -29.54 9.90 -49.86
CA ASP A 114 -28.51 9.50 -50.85
C ASP A 114 -27.10 9.72 -50.30
N ASP A 115 -26.85 10.83 -49.60
CA ASP A 115 -25.56 11.08 -48.92
C ASP A 115 -25.27 10.02 -47.86
N TRP A 116 -26.29 9.59 -47.12
CA TRP A 116 -26.17 8.50 -46.14
C TRP A 116 -25.92 7.15 -46.84
N ASN A 117 -26.80 6.80 -47.78
CA ASN A 117 -26.81 5.49 -48.42
C ASN A 117 -25.54 5.23 -49.21
N ARG A 118 -25.00 6.22 -49.93
CA ARG A 118 -23.73 6.04 -50.68
C ARG A 118 -22.57 5.70 -49.76
N ILE A 119 -22.47 6.39 -48.61
CA ILE A 119 -21.43 6.12 -47.62
C ILE A 119 -21.59 4.71 -47.04
N TYR A 120 -22.81 4.33 -46.65
CA TYR A 120 -23.09 2.98 -46.17
C TYR A 120 -22.76 1.90 -47.21
N GLN A 121 -23.21 2.09 -48.46
CA GLN A 121 -23.05 1.12 -49.54
C GLN A 121 -21.58 0.82 -49.85
N VAL A 122 -20.73 1.84 -49.91
CA VAL A 122 -19.31 1.66 -50.20
C VAL A 122 -18.55 1.14 -48.99
N HIS A 123 -18.69 1.77 -47.83
CA HIS A 123 -17.83 1.48 -46.67
C HIS A 123 -18.26 0.24 -45.92
N VAL A 124 -19.56 0.11 -45.60
CA VAL A 124 -20.06 -0.97 -44.74
C VAL A 124 -20.50 -2.16 -45.57
N TYR A 125 -21.46 -1.94 -46.49
CA TYR A 125 -22.02 -3.02 -47.29
C TYR A 125 -20.98 -3.62 -48.26
N GLY A 126 -20.14 -2.79 -48.87
CA GLY A 126 -19.03 -3.22 -49.71
C GLY A 126 -18.02 -4.09 -48.95
N ALA A 127 -17.57 -3.63 -47.79
CA ALA A 127 -16.64 -4.40 -46.96
C ALA A 127 -17.25 -5.72 -46.47
N TYR A 128 -18.54 -5.72 -46.12
CA TYR A 128 -19.30 -6.95 -45.86
C TYR A 128 -19.29 -7.88 -47.07
N LYS A 129 -19.67 -7.41 -48.26
CA LYS A 129 -19.78 -8.23 -49.47
C LYS A 129 -18.45 -8.89 -49.86
N VAL A 130 -17.35 -8.14 -49.83
CA VAL A 130 -16.01 -8.66 -50.13
C VAL A 130 -15.56 -9.67 -49.08
N THR A 131 -15.70 -9.33 -47.81
CA THR A 131 -15.30 -10.21 -46.70
C THR A 131 -16.12 -11.50 -46.68
N HIS A 132 -17.44 -11.40 -46.87
CA HIS A 132 -18.35 -12.53 -46.94
C HIS A 132 -18.03 -13.47 -48.11
N ALA A 133 -17.66 -12.93 -49.27
CA ALA A 133 -17.24 -13.74 -50.41
C ALA A 133 -15.91 -14.49 -50.17
N ALA A 134 -14.97 -13.87 -49.44
CA ALA A 134 -13.69 -14.51 -49.08
C ALA A 134 -13.83 -15.52 -47.93
N TRP A 135 -14.79 -15.32 -47.04
CA TRP A 135 -14.94 -16.06 -45.77
C TRP A 135 -14.92 -17.58 -45.90
N PRO A 136 -15.64 -18.22 -46.85
CA PRO A 136 -15.60 -19.68 -47.00
C PRO A 136 -14.17 -20.20 -47.27
N VAL A 137 -13.41 -19.50 -48.13
CA VAL A 137 -12.05 -19.87 -48.51
C VAL A 137 -11.09 -19.75 -47.34
N LEU A 138 -11.19 -18.65 -46.57
CA LEU A 138 -10.37 -18.43 -45.37
C LEU A 138 -10.63 -19.51 -44.31
N ARG A 139 -11.91 -19.87 -44.12
CA ARG A 139 -12.33 -20.90 -43.16
C ARG A 139 -11.85 -22.30 -43.54
N GLU A 140 -11.95 -22.65 -44.83
CA GLU A 140 -11.58 -23.98 -45.32
C GLU A 140 -10.09 -24.29 -45.07
N LYS A 141 -9.21 -23.30 -45.24
CA LYS A 141 -7.76 -23.49 -45.05
C LYS A 141 -7.22 -23.17 -43.66
N ASN A 142 -8.09 -22.79 -42.72
CA ASN A 142 -7.71 -22.37 -41.37
C ASN A 142 -6.65 -21.23 -41.33
N TYR A 143 -6.73 -20.30 -42.28
CA TYR A 143 -5.86 -19.12 -42.32
C TYR A 143 -6.59 -17.94 -42.98
N GLY A 144 -6.53 -16.78 -42.31
CA GLY A 144 -6.96 -15.53 -42.92
C GLY A 144 -6.48 -14.29 -42.17
N ARG A 145 -6.25 -13.21 -42.89
CA ARG A 145 -5.95 -11.89 -42.31
C ARG A 145 -6.87 -10.85 -42.94
N ILE A 146 -7.61 -10.13 -42.11
CA ILE A 146 -8.62 -9.19 -42.57
C ILE A 146 -8.40 -7.85 -41.89
N ILE A 147 -8.33 -6.80 -42.70
CA ILE A 147 -8.21 -5.42 -42.24
C ILE A 147 -9.45 -4.64 -42.62
N PHE A 148 -10.04 -3.96 -41.65
CA PHE A 148 -11.04 -2.93 -41.87
C PHE A 148 -10.45 -1.54 -41.64
N THR A 149 -10.79 -0.60 -42.51
CA THR A 149 -10.35 0.79 -42.40
C THR A 149 -11.44 1.64 -41.75
N ALA A 150 -11.31 1.89 -40.44
CA ALA A 150 -12.06 2.88 -39.67
C ALA A 150 -11.46 4.31 -39.87
N SER A 151 -11.67 5.21 -38.92
CA SER A 151 -11.07 6.56 -38.90
C SER A 151 -11.17 7.18 -37.51
N ALA A 152 -10.35 8.21 -37.24
CA ALA A 152 -10.49 9.04 -36.06
C ALA A 152 -11.87 9.70 -35.97
N ALA A 153 -12.46 10.10 -37.11
CA ALA A 153 -13.83 10.62 -37.15
C ALA A 153 -14.88 9.59 -36.70
N GLY A 154 -14.64 8.29 -36.94
CA GLY A 154 -15.48 7.22 -36.39
C GLY A 154 -15.31 7.08 -34.87
N ILE A 155 -14.07 7.10 -34.38
CA ILE A 155 -13.76 6.87 -32.96
C ILE A 155 -14.22 8.04 -32.08
N TYR A 156 -13.95 9.28 -32.50
CA TYR A 156 -14.12 10.49 -31.69
C TYR A 156 -15.30 11.37 -32.13
N GLY A 157 -15.88 11.09 -33.29
CA GLY A 157 -16.83 11.98 -33.96
C GLY A 157 -16.14 13.12 -34.71
N ASN A 158 -16.78 13.63 -35.76
CA ASN A 158 -16.34 14.84 -36.45
C ASN A 158 -17.55 15.60 -37.03
N PHE A 159 -17.50 16.94 -37.00
CA PHE A 159 -18.61 17.77 -37.48
C PHE A 159 -18.87 17.54 -38.97
N GLY A 160 -20.14 17.38 -39.34
CA GLY A 160 -20.55 17.17 -40.74
C GLY A 160 -20.29 15.78 -41.31
N GLN A 161 -19.90 14.81 -40.47
CA GLN A 161 -19.51 13.47 -40.91
C GLN A 161 -20.34 12.34 -40.26
N ALA A 162 -21.60 12.58 -39.89
CA ALA A 162 -22.40 11.59 -39.15
C ALA A 162 -22.53 10.22 -39.86
N ASN A 163 -22.80 10.22 -41.17
CA ASN A 163 -22.83 9.02 -42.03
C ASN A 163 -21.47 8.29 -42.05
N TYR A 164 -20.38 9.05 -42.23
CA TYR A 164 -19.02 8.53 -42.31
C TYR A 164 -18.54 7.99 -40.97
N SER A 165 -18.73 8.73 -39.88
CA SER A 165 -18.40 8.30 -38.51
C SER A 165 -19.12 7.01 -38.15
N MET A 166 -20.43 6.91 -38.44
CA MET A 166 -21.20 5.67 -38.25
C MET A 166 -20.59 4.51 -39.03
N ALA A 167 -20.34 4.71 -40.33
CA ALA A 167 -19.78 3.67 -41.18
C ALA A 167 -18.41 3.19 -40.65
N LYS A 168 -17.53 4.12 -40.27
CA LYS A 168 -16.16 3.83 -39.85
C LYS A 168 -16.08 3.15 -38.48
N LEU A 169 -16.89 3.55 -37.50
CA LEU A 169 -16.92 2.85 -36.21
C LEU A 169 -17.72 1.54 -36.28
N GLY A 170 -18.77 1.50 -37.10
CA GLY A 170 -19.55 0.28 -37.38
C GLY A 170 -18.69 -0.86 -37.94
N LEU A 171 -17.70 -0.53 -38.79
CA LEU A 171 -16.71 -1.50 -39.27
C LEU A 171 -15.87 -2.10 -38.14
N HIS A 172 -15.52 -1.33 -37.10
CA HIS A 172 -14.82 -1.88 -35.94
C HIS A 172 -15.72 -2.85 -35.16
N GLY A 173 -16.99 -2.48 -34.91
CA GLY A 173 -17.97 -3.38 -34.30
C GLY A 173 -18.15 -4.69 -35.08
N PHE A 174 -18.21 -4.61 -36.41
CA PHE A 174 -18.24 -5.79 -37.28
C PHE A 174 -16.97 -6.63 -37.19
N ALA A 175 -15.80 -5.99 -37.16
CA ALA A 175 -14.51 -6.66 -37.00
C ALA A 175 -14.42 -7.45 -35.68
N GLN A 176 -14.93 -6.91 -34.57
CA GLN A 176 -14.93 -7.59 -33.27
C GLN A 176 -15.66 -8.94 -33.33
N THR A 177 -16.83 -8.99 -33.99
CA THR A 177 -17.61 -10.23 -34.13
C THR A 177 -16.92 -11.22 -35.07
N LEU A 178 -16.42 -10.76 -36.22
CA LEU A 178 -15.74 -11.66 -37.16
C LEU A 178 -14.46 -12.26 -36.56
N ALA A 179 -13.72 -11.52 -35.74
CA ALA A 179 -12.57 -12.06 -35.02
C ALA A 179 -12.95 -13.21 -34.08
N GLU A 180 -14.11 -13.12 -33.41
CA GLU A 180 -14.62 -14.20 -32.56
C GLU A 180 -15.03 -15.42 -33.38
N GLU A 181 -15.79 -15.23 -34.46
CA GLU A 181 -16.22 -16.31 -35.36
C GLU A 181 -15.04 -16.99 -36.08
N GLY A 182 -14.02 -16.20 -36.41
CA GLY A 182 -12.81 -16.63 -37.10
C GLY A 182 -11.75 -17.30 -36.21
N ARG A 183 -11.83 -17.15 -34.88
CA ARG A 183 -10.79 -17.60 -33.93
C ARG A 183 -10.43 -19.07 -34.11
N SER A 184 -11.42 -19.95 -34.19
CA SER A 184 -11.21 -21.40 -34.34
C SER A 184 -10.61 -21.81 -35.69
N LYS A 185 -10.56 -20.87 -36.65
CA LYS A 185 -10.10 -21.07 -38.03
C LYS A 185 -8.86 -20.26 -38.36
N GLY A 186 -8.13 -19.75 -37.37
CA GLY A 186 -6.89 -18.99 -37.62
C GLY A 186 -7.09 -17.71 -38.44
N ILE A 187 -8.32 -17.17 -38.44
CA ILE A 187 -8.67 -15.93 -39.14
C ILE A 187 -8.54 -14.79 -38.15
N HIS A 188 -7.61 -13.86 -38.41
CA HIS A 188 -7.43 -12.67 -37.60
C HIS A 188 -8.05 -11.46 -38.29
N VAL A 189 -8.77 -10.66 -37.51
CA VAL A 189 -9.49 -9.50 -38.00
C VAL A 189 -9.10 -8.30 -37.15
N ASN A 190 -8.54 -7.26 -37.78
CA ASN A 190 -8.11 -6.05 -37.11
C ASN A 190 -8.66 -4.81 -37.81
N THR A 191 -8.67 -3.70 -37.09
CA THR A 191 -9.13 -2.40 -37.57
C THR A 191 -8.03 -1.37 -37.47
N ILE A 192 -7.87 -0.56 -38.52
CA ILE A 192 -6.98 0.61 -38.50
C ILE A 192 -7.80 1.90 -38.62
N ALA A 193 -7.34 2.96 -37.99
CA ALA A 193 -7.81 4.33 -38.11
C ALA A 193 -6.64 5.18 -38.63
N PRO A 194 -6.43 5.22 -39.96
CA PRO A 194 -5.27 5.86 -40.53
C PRO A 194 -5.37 7.39 -40.53
N ILE A 195 -4.21 8.03 -40.39
CA ILE A 195 -3.98 9.45 -40.60
C ILE A 195 -2.99 9.57 -41.77
N ALA A 196 -3.51 9.90 -42.95
CA ALA A 196 -2.70 10.07 -44.14
C ALA A 196 -3.22 11.23 -45.01
N ALA A 197 -2.32 11.77 -45.82
CA ALA A 197 -2.70 12.71 -46.87
C ALA A 197 -3.70 12.03 -47.81
N SER A 198 -4.84 12.70 -48.03
CA SER A 198 -5.85 12.33 -49.01
C SER A 198 -5.97 13.43 -50.06
N ARG A 199 -6.57 13.08 -51.21
CA ARG A 199 -6.94 14.05 -52.27
C ARG A 199 -7.71 15.27 -51.76
N LEU A 200 -8.44 15.15 -50.66
CA LEU A 200 -9.22 16.22 -50.05
C LEU A 200 -8.39 17.13 -49.12
N THR A 201 -7.36 16.59 -48.46
CA THR A 201 -6.45 17.37 -47.61
C THR A 201 -5.30 17.99 -48.40
N GLU A 202 -5.00 17.47 -49.59
CA GLU A 202 -3.98 17.97 -50.52
C GLU A 202 -4.19 19.43 -50.95
N THR A 203 -5.43 19.91 -50.98
CA THR A 203 -5.75 21.29 -51.38
C THR A 203 -5.73 22.29 -50.21
N ILE A 204 -5.60 21.80 -48.96
CA ILE A 204 -5.72 22.60 -47.74
C ILE A 204 -4.41 22.63 -46.94
N LEU A 205 -3.65 21.54 -46.94
CA LEU A 205 -2.42 21.41 -46.16
C LEU A 205 -1.17 21.81 -46.98
N PRO A 206 -0.16 22.44 -46.35
CA PRO A 206 1.12 22.72 -47.00
C PRO A 206 1.85 21.43 -47.48
N PRO A 207 2.63 21.49 -48.58
CA PRO A 207 3.34 20.33 -49.14
C PRO A 207 4.28 19.61 -48.16
N ASP A 208 4.94 20.33 -47.26
CA ASP A 208 5.84 19.77 -46.25
C ASP A 208 5.08 18.99 -45.16
N VAL A 209 3.84 19.37 -44.89
CA VAL A 209 2.94 18.65 -43.98
C VAL A 209 2.38 17.41 -44.66
N LEU A 210 1.98 17.51 -45.93
CA LEU A 210 1.50 16.37 -46.72
C LEU A 210 2.57 15.27 -46.85
N ALA A 211 3.84 15.65 -47.05
CA ALA A 211 4.95 14.71 -47.11
C ALA A 211 5.15 13.92 -45.80
N LYS A 212 4.86 14.54 -44.64
CA LYS A 212 4.91 13.88 -43.33
C LYS A 212 3.72 12.96 -43.07
N LEU A 213 2.65 13.05 -43.86
CA LEU A 213 1.46 12.22 -43.79
C LEU A 213 1.44 11.15 -44.91
N SER A 214 2.61 10.71 -45.36
CA SER A 214 2.72 9.70 -46.42
C SER A 214 1.98 8.40 -46.04
N PRO A 215 1.21 7.81 -46.98
CA PRO A 215 0.65 6.46 -46.86
C PRO A 215 1.67 5.37 -46.49
N ASP A 216 2.95 5.58 -46.81
CA ASP A 216 4.04 4.65 -46.47
C ASP A 216 4.27 4.52 -44.97
N TYR A 217 3.83 5.49 -44.16
CA TYR A 217 3.88 5.39 -42.70
C TYR A 217 2.77 4.52 -42.11
N VAL A 218 1.75 4.17 -42.90
CA VAL A 218 0.64 3.28 -42.48
C VAL A 218 0.88 1.84 -42.91
N SER A 219 1.42 1.66 -44.12
CA SER A 219 1.60 0.35 -44.75
C SER A 219 2.34 -0.68 -43.87
N PRO A 220 3.42 -0.36 -43.13
CA PRO A 220 4.12 -1.33 -42.29
C PRO A 220 3.25 -1.99 -41.22
N LEU A 221 2.34 -1.22 -40.59
CA LEU A 221 1.40 -1.78 -39.62
C LEU A 221 0.42 -2.74 -40.28
N VAL A 222 -0.13 -2.34 -41.43
CA VAL A 222 -1.03 -3.20 -42.22
C VAL A 222 -0.33 -4.49 -42.62
N GLY A 223 0.92 -4.40 -43.06
CA GLY A 223 1.76 -5.56 -43.34
C GLY A 223 1.88 -6.46 -42.13
N TRP A 224 2.33 -5.93 -40.99
CA TRP A 224 2.44 -6.69 -39.75
C TRP A 224 1.14 -7.40 -39.36
N LEU A 225 0.01 -6.69 -39.36
CA LEU A 225 -1.30 -7.27 -39.06
C LEU A 225 -1.77 -8.31 -40.09
N CYS A 226 -1.18 -8.32 -41.29
CA CYS A 226 -1.44 -9.31 -42.34
C CYS A 226 -0.40 -10.44 -42.41
N HIS A 227 0.62 -10.43 -41.55
CA HIS A 227 1.65 -11.45 -41.56
C HIS A 227 1.20 -12.71 -40.81
N GLU A 228 1.74 -13.87 -41.18
CA GLU A 228 1.35 -15.15 -40.57
C GLU A 228 1.76 -15.23 -39.09
N ASP A 229 2.92 -14.68 -38.75
CA ASP A 229 3.42 -14.60 -37.37
C ASP A 229 2.63 -13.65 -36.45
N CYS A 230 1.76 -12.80 -37.01
CA CYS A 230 0.99 -11.86 -36.21
C CYS A 230 -0.21 -12.56 -35.57
N ALA A 231 -0.16 -12.69 -34.24
CA ALA A 231 -1.24 -13.25 -33.42
C ALA A 231 -2.32 -12.22 -33.04
N GLU A 232 -2.16 -10.96 -33.43
CA GLU A 232 -3.11 -9.89 -33.09
C GLU A 232 -4.45 -10.08 -33.83
N THR A 233 -5.54 -10.00 -33.08
CA THR A 233 -6.92 -10.01 -33.59
C THR A 233 -7.79 -9.16 -32.65
N LYS A 234 -8.90 -8.59 -33.12
CA LYS A 234 -9.73 -7.60 -32.40
C LYS A 234 -9.03 -6.27 -32.11
N GLY A 235 -7.86 -6.02 -32.70
CA GLY A 235 -7.11 -4.80 -32.47
C GLY A 235 -7.74 -3.60 -33.19
N LEU A 236 -7.71 -2.44 -32.53
CA LEU A 236 -7.99 -1.13 -33.12
C LEU A 236 -6.72 -0.27 -33.02
N PHE A 237 -6.24 0.22 -34.15
CA PHE A 237 -4.99 0.97 -34.20
C PHE A 237 -5.12 2.32 -34.88
N GLU A 238 -4.72 3.39 -34.21
CA GLU A 238 -4.45 4.67 -34.87
C GLU A 238 -3.03 4.67 -35.44
N VAL A 239 -2.88 5.15 -36.68
CA VAL A 239 -1.60 5.04 -37.39
C VAL A 239 -1.40 6.14 -38.42
N GLY A 240 -0.22 6.74 -38.45
CA GLY A 240 0.15 7.77 -39.42
C GLY A 240 1.32 8.62 -38.93
N ALA A 241 2.01 9.31 -39.84
CA ALA A 241 3.15 10.19 -39.50
C ALA A 241 4.28 9.54 -38.67
N GLY A 242 4.44 8.22 -38.76
CA GLY A 242 5.39 7.45 -37.95
C GLY A 242 4.89 7.03 -36.57
N PHE A 243 3.65 7.38 -36.20
CA PHE A 243 2.99 6.94 -34.98
C PHE A 243 2.14 5.69 -35.21
N VAL A 244 2.14 4.79 -34.23
CA VAL A 244 1.21 3.65 -34.11
C VAL A 244 0.75 3.58 -32.66
N GLY A 245 -0.56 3.67 -32.42
CA GLY A 245 -1.18 3.52 -31.11
C GLY A 245 -2.28 2.46 -31.14
N LYS A 246 -2.38 1.63 -30.10
CA LYS A 246 -3.47 0.67 -29.92
C LYS A 246 -4.53 1.24 -28.99
N LEU A 247 -5.80 1.15 -29.38
CA LEU A 247 -6.93 1.62 -28.60
C LEU A 247 -7.68 0.42 -27.99
N ARG A 248 -8.30 0.65 -26.84
CA ARG A 248 -9.20 -0.31 -26.17
C ARG A 248 -10.25 0.43 -25.34
N TRP A 249 -11.31 -0.27 -24.97
CA TRP A 249 -12.30 0.25 -24.02
C TRP A 249 -11.76 0.25 -22.59
N GLU A 250 -12.21 1.23 -21.83
CA GLU A 250 -12.05 1.33 -20.38
C GLU A 250 -13.44 1.54 -19.77
N ARG A 251 -13.71 0.85 -18.67
CA ARG A 251 -14.94 0.97 -17.89
C ARG A 251 -14.56 1.33 -16.46
N SER A 252 -15.21 2.35 -15.88
CA SER A 252 -15.09 2.66 -14.46
C SER A 252 -15.56 1.47 -13.61
N GLU A 253 -15.15 1.43 -12.34
CA GLU A 253 -15.69 0.45 -11.39
C GLU A 253 -17.23 0.58 -11.23
N GLY A 254 -17.74 1.78 -11.51
CA GLY A 254 -19.13 2.13 -11.40
C GLY A 254 -19.59 2.29 -9.95
N HIS A 255 -20.91 2.40 -9.78
CA HIS A 255 -21.55 2.42 -8.47
C HIS A 255 -22.61 1.33 -8.41
N PHE A 256 -22.58 0.52 -7.36
CA PHE A 256 -23.56 -0.52 -7.15
C PHE A 256 -24.66 -0.03 -6.22
N PHE A 257 -25.83 0.24 -6.78
CA PHE A 257 -27.02 0.41 -5.97
C PHE A 257 -27.45 -0.94 -5.40
N HIS A 258 -27.93 -0.93 -4.16
CA HIS A 258 -28.45 -2.13 -3.51
C HIS A 258 -29.75 -2.58 -4.19
N ALA A 259 -29.67 -3.71 -4.90
CA ALA A 259 -30.84 -4.37 -5.48
C ALA A 259 -31.85 -4.70 -4.38
N GLY A 260 -33.12 -4.32 -4.56
CA GLY A 260 -34.18 -4.49 -3.56
C GLY A 260 -34.53 -3.22 -2.78
N ARG A 261 -33.74 -2.15 -2.88
CA ARG A 261 -34.15 -0.80 -2.45
C ARG A 261 -34.75 -0.03 -3.63
N LYS A 262 -35.55 0.98 -3.34
CA LYS A 262 -35.95 1.96 -4.35
C LYS A 262 -34.69 2.71 -4.81
N ILE A 263 -34.49 2.79 -6.12
CA ILE A 263 -33.39 3.54 -6.75
C ILE A 263 -34.07 4.64 -7.57
N ASP A 264 -33.95 5.87 -7.10
CA ASP A 264 -34.50 7.05 -7.75
C ASP A 264 -33.42 7.87 -8.48
N VAL A 265 -33.84 8.86 -9.26
CA VAL A 265 -32.94 9.73 -10.05
C VAL A 265 -31.95 10.45 -9.13
N GLU A 266 -32.38 10.88 -7.94
CA GLU A 266 -31.56 11.55 -6.95
C GLU A 266 -30.44 10.66 -6.43
N ASN A 267 -30.66 9.34 -6.31
CA ASN A 267 -29.61 8.40 -5.91
C ASN A 267 -28.51 8.32 -6.97
N VAL A 268 -28.91 8.27 -8.25
CA VAL A 268 -27.96 8.26 -9.37
C VAL A 268 -27.18 9.57 -9.45
N ALA A 269 -27.85 10.70 -9.27
CA ALA A 269 -27.21 12.01 -9.26
C ALA A 269 -26.19 12.15 -8.13
N ALA A 270 -26.52 11.68 -6.92
CA ALA A 270 -25.60 11.71 -5.77
C ALA A 270 -24.35 10.83 -5.99
N ALA A 271 -24.50 9.70 -6.69
CA ALA A 271 -23.40 8.79 -7.02
C ALA A 271 -22.65 9.15 -8.32
N TRP A 272 -23.02 10.22 -9.03
CA TRP A 272 -22.55 10.48 -10.39
C TRP A 272 -21.03 10.62 -10.50
N ASN A 273 -20.41 11.28 -9.51
CA ASN A 273 -18.96 11.42 -9.45
C ASN A 273 -18.26 10.06 -9.34
N GLU A 274 -18.85 9.12 -8.58
CA GLU A 274 -18.32 7.76 -8.44
C GLU A 274 -18.54 6.93 -9.71
N ILE A 275 -19.72 7.03 -10.33
CA ILE A 275 -20.04 6.35 -11.59
C ILE A 275 -19.05 6.76 -12.69
N GLY A 276 -18.69 8.05 -12.75
CA GLY A 276 -17.75 8.62 -13.70
C GLY A 276 -16.28 8.56 -13.28
N ASP A 277 -15.94 7.92 -12.16
CA ASP A 277 -14.58 7.92 -11.63
C ASP A 277 -13.70 6.87 -12.32
N PHE A 278 -12.77 7.33 -13.15
CA PHE A 278 -11.74 6.53 -13.81
C PHE A 278 -10.37 6.58 -13.07
N THR A 279 -10.32 6.99 -11.80
CA THR A 279 -9.09 6.95 -10.99
C THR A 279 -9.04 5.73 -10.06
N ARG A 280 -10.18 5.04 -9.91
CA ARG A 280 -10.34 3.80 -9.17
C ARG A 280 -9.82 2.61 -9.99
N LYS A 281 -10.13 1.40 -9.52
CA LYS A 281 -9.79 0.16 -10.23
C LYS A 281 -10.62 0.06 -11.52
N ASN A 282 -10.10 0.61 -12.62
CA ASN A 282 -10.74 0.54 -13.91
C ASN A 282 -10.60 -0.85 -14.54
N GLU A 283 -11.58 -1.20 -15.35
CA GLU A 283 -11.65 -2.48 -16.05
C GLU A 283 -11.46 -2.29 -17.56
N HIS A 284 -10.85 -3.28 -18.20
CA HIS A 284 -10.67 -3.32 -19.66
C HIS A 284 -11.33 -4.59 -20.23
N PRO A 285 -12.68 -4.69 -20.16
CA PRO A 285 -13.37 -5.90 -20.57
C PRO A 285 -13.12 -6.19 -22.05
N ALA A 286 -12.60 -7.39 -22.35
CA ALA A 286 -12.30 -7.81 -23.72
C ALA A 286 -13.42 -8.69 -24.33
N ALA A 287 -14.34 -9.17 -23.48
CA ALA A 287 -15.47 -10.01 -23.84
C ALA A 287 -16.71 -9.71 -22.98
N MET A 288 -17.89 -10.10 -23.48
CA MET A 288 -19.16 -9.92 -22.76
C MET A 288 -19.15 -10.60 -21.39
N ALA A 289 -18.64 -11.84 -21.29
CA ALA A 289 -18.60 -12.57 -20.03
C ALA A 289 -17.82 -11.82 -18.93
N GLU A 290 -16.69 -11.20 -19.28
CA GLU A 290 -15.88 -10.39 -18.35
C GLU A 290 -16.64 -9.14 -17.90
N ALA A 291 -17.36 -8.48 -18.81
CA ALA A 291 -18.14 -7.28 -18.47
C ALA A 291 -19.31 -7.57 -17.51
N PHE A 292 -19.95 -8.75 -17.62
CA PHE A 292 -21.13 -9.11 -16.81
C PHE A 292 -20.81 -9.82 -15.50
N ALA A 293 -19.67 -10.49 -15.38
CA ALA A 293 -19.33 -11.27 -14.18
C ALA A 293 -19.38 -10.46 -12.85
N PRO A 294 -18.86 -9.22 -12.77
CA PRO A 294 -18.94 -8.42 -11.54
C PRO A 294 -20.38 -8.05 -11.16
N LEU A 295 -21.26 -7.87 -12.15
CA LEU A 295 -22.66 -7.52 -11.92
C LEU A 295 -23.42 -8.72 -11.34
N LEU A 296 -23.26 -9.90 -11.94
CA LEU A 296 -23.93 -11.13 -11.49
C LEU A 296 -23.49 -11.55 -10.08
N ALA A 297 -22.20 -11.39 -9.75
CA ALA A 297 -21.67 -11.75 -8.43
C ALA A 297 -22.32 -10.99 -7.25
N ARG A 298 -23.00 -9.86 -7.51
CA ARG A 298 -23.69 -9.07 -6.48
C ARG A 298 -25.21 -9.27 -6.45
N VAL A 299 -25.81 -9.79 -7.53
CA VAL A 299 -27.27 -10.05 -7.58
C VAL A 299 -27.68 -11.13 -6.58
N ASP A 300 -26.79 -12.09 -6.30
CA ASP A 300 -27.08 -13.22 -5.40
C ASP A 300 -26.90 -12.90 -3.90
N LYS A 301 -26.55 -11.65 -3.55
CA LYS A 301 -26.38 -11.23 -2.14
C LYS A 301 -27.53 -10.32 -1.71
N PRO A 302 -28.51 -10.80 -0.93
CA PRO A 302 -29.55 -9.93 -0.38
C PRO A 302 -28.91 -8.89 0.55
N SER A 303 -29.29 -7.62 0.38
CA SER A 303 -28.80 -6.52 1.23
C SER A 303 -29.13 -6.81 2.70
N LEU A 304 -28.16 -6.57 3.58
CA LEU A 304 -28.35 -6.64 5.03
C LEU A 304 -29.25 -5.52 5.57
N GLY A 305 -29.56 -4.51 4.75
CA GLY A 305 -30.44 -3.38 5.07
C GLY A 305 -29.69 -2.11 5.47
N GLY A 306 -30.40 -1.20 6.14
CA GLY A 306 -29.88 0.12 6.51
C GLY A 306 -30.48 1.25 5.68
N ASN A 307 -29.90 2.44 5.79
CA ASN A 307 -30.39 3.69 5.24
C ASN A 307 -29.22 4.63 4.85
N GLU A 308 -29.50 5.92 4.66
CA GLU A 308 -28.49 6.92 4.31
C GLU A 308 -27.40 7.11 5.37
N TYR A 309 -27.68 6.79 6.65
CA TYR A 309 -26.73 6.94 7.75
C TYR A 309 -25.91 5.67 8.01
N ILE A 310 -26.52 4.50 7.77
CA ILE A 310 -25.94 3.19 8.07
C ILE A 310 -26.16 2.28 6.87
N ASP A 311 -25.08 1.96 6.17
CA ASP A 311 -25.05 0.93 5.14
C ASP A 311 -24.55 -0.37 5.76
N LEU A 312 -25.45 -1.32 6.06
CA LEU A 312 -25.09 -2.53 6.80
C LEU A 312 -24.17 -3.45 6.00
N ASP A 313 -24.31 -3.46 4.68
CA ASP A 313 -23.49 -4.27 3.79
C ASP A 313 -22.02 -3.77 3.79
N GLU A 314 -21.81 -2.46 3.70
CA GLU A 314 -20.49 -1.86 3.83
C GLU A 314 -19.94 -1.96 5.26
N ALA A 315 -20.75 -1.58 6.25
CA ALA A 315 -20.33 -1.44 7.64
C ALA A 315 -19.87 -2.77 8.26
N LEU A 316 -20.61 -3.86 8.03
CA LEU A 316 -20.28 -5.17 8.59
C LEU A 316 -19.14 -5.87 7.85
N ALA A 317 -18.89 -5.52 6.59
CA ALA A 317 -17.76 -6.04 5.82
C ALA A 317 -16.45 -5.29 6.08
N ALA A 318 -16.53 -4.03 6.51
CA ALA A 318 -15.38 -3.16 6.69
C ALA A 318 -14.48 -3.56 7.86
N LYS A 319 -13.18 -3.31 7.67
CA LYS A 319 -12.16 -3.35 8.73
C LYS A 319 -11.28 -2.12 8.57
N LEU A 320 -11.03 -1.43 9.67
CA LEU A 320 -10.13 -0.27 9.69
C LEU A 320 -9.02 -0.54 10.68
N GLU A 321 -7.78 -0.23 10.29
CA GLU A 321 -6.62 -0.34 11.16
C GLU A 321 -6.06 1.03 11.52
N SER A 322 -5.56 1.13 12.75
CA SER A 322 -4.84 2.29 13.26
C SER A 322 -3.80 1.85 14.27
N GLU A 323 -2.82 2.70 14.52
CA GLU A 323 -1.75 2.45 15.48
C GLU A 323 -1.77 3.50 16.59
N SER A 324 -1.30 3.11 17.76
CA SER A 324 -1.03 4.03 18.87
C SER A 324 0.13 3.50 19.71
N SER A 325 0.52 4.26 20.73
CA SER A 325 1.47 3.80 21.73
C SER A 325 1.17 4.48 23.04
N TYR A 326 1.62 3.88 24.14
CA TYR A 326 1.61 4.51 25.44
C TYR A 326 2.87 4.16 26.21
N ASP A 327 3.15 4.98 27.22
CA ASP A 327 4.23 4.76 28.17
C ASP A 327 3.77 4.91 29.64
N GLU A 328 4.72 4.85 30.56
CA GLU A 328 4.48 4.92 32.00
C GLU A 328 3.80 6.24 32.41
N ARG A 329 4.09 7.34 31.70
CA ARG A 329 3.47 8.64 31.95
C ARG A 329 1.98 8.59 31.60
N ASP A 330 1.61 7.97 30.48
CA ASP A 330 0.20 7.86 30.08
C ASP A 330 -0.61 7.02 31.07
N LEU A 331 0.00 5.93 31.58
CA LEU A 331 -0.60 5.09 32.60
C LEU A 331 -0.80 5.83 33.93
N ALA A 332 0.22 6.56 34.40
CA ALA A 332 0.15 7.35 35.62
C ALA A 332 -0.88 8.48 35.48
N LEU A 333 -0.91 9.17 34.33
CA LEU A 333 -1.87 10.22 34.03
C LEU A 333 -3.31 9.69 34.05
N TYR A 334 -3.55 8.52 33.46
CA TYR A 334 -4.85 7.87 33.53
C TYR A 334 -5.24 7.51 34.96
N ALA A 335 -4.33 6.91 35.73
CA ALA A 335 -4.59 6.52 37.12
C ALA A 335 -5.00 7.73 37.98
N LEU A 336 -4.25 8.82 37.90
CA LEU A 336 -4.61 10.10 38.54
C LEU A 336 -5.93 10.65 37.99
N GLY A 337 -6.15 10.54 36.68
CA GLY A 337 -7.36 10.96 35.97
C GLY A 337 -8.61 10.21 36.40
N ILE A 338 -8.50 9.02 36.97
CA ILE A 338 -9.60 8.31 37.61
C ILE A 338 -9.56 8.40 39.14
N GLY A 339 -8.68 9.20 39.74
CA GLY A 339 -8.65 9.48 41.18
C GLY A 339 -7.78 8.54 42.01
N ALA A 340 -6.84 7.80 41.40
CA ALA A 340 -5.87 6.98 42.11
C ALA A 340 -4.78 7.87 42.73
N ALA A 341 -4.07 7.35 43.72
CA ALA A 341 -2.91 8.00 44.34
C ALA A 341 -3.15 9.46 44.81
N ARG A 342 -4.37 9.78 45.30
CA ARG A 342 -4.71 11.11 45.84
C ARG A 342 -3.84 11.49 47.04
N ASP A 343 -3.47 10.50 47.83
CA ASP A 343 -2.51 10.63 48.92
C ASP A 343 -1.23 9.90 48.53
N ALA A 344 -0.13 10.64 48.40
CA ALA A 344 1.18 10.07 48.07
C ALA A 344 1.71 9.13 49.18
N LEU A 345 1.11 9.14 50.37
CA LEU A 345 1.43 8.23 51.46
C LEU A 345 0.69 6.88 51.36
N ASP A 346 -0.33 6.75 50.51
CA ASP A 346 -1.01 5.48 50.29
C ASP A 346 -0.22 4.60 49.31
N ALA A 347 0.68 3.79 49.85
CA ALA A 347 1.50 2.86 49.06
C ALA A 347 0.67 1.87 48.21
N ASN A 348 -0.60 1.60 48.56
CA ASN A 348 -1.45 0.69 47.78
C ASN A 348 -1.93 1.32 46.48
N GLU A 349 -2.01 2.65 46.44
CA GLU A 349 -2.48 3.44 45.31
C GLU A 349 -1.31 4.08 44.55
N LEU A 350 -0.21 4.44 45.25
CA LEU A 350 0.97 5.07 44.67
C LEU A 350 1.59 4.25 43.52
N LYS A 351 1.53 2.91 43.61
CA LYS A 351 2.00 2.00 42.56
C LYS A 351 1.32 2.15 41.19
N PHE A 352 0.19 2.85 41.12
CA PHE A 352 -0.48 3.16 39.85
C PHE A 352 0.01 4.47 39.22
N ALA A 353 0.73 5.30 39.96
CA ALA A 353 1.14 6.64 39.53
C ALA A 353 2.65 6.92 39.68
N TYR A 354 3.43 5.99 40.26
CA TYR A 354 4.87 6.13 40.47
C TYR A 354 5.64 5.02 39.75
N GLU A 355 6.23 5.37 38.60
CA GLU A 355 6.90 4.48 37.66
C GLU A 355 8.26 3.96 38.16
N LEU A 356 8.92 4.68 39.06
CA LEU A 356 10.18 4.27 39.67
C LEU A 356 9.98 3.40 40.93
N GLY A 357 8.74 3.18 41.35
CA GLY A 357 8.41 2.38 42.52
C GLY A 357 8.49 0.88 42.23
N ASP A 358 8.80 0.09 43.26
CA ASP A 358 8.74 -1.37 43.17
C ASP A 358 7.29 -1.82 42.88
N GLY A 359 7.08 -2.43 41.72
CA GLY A 359 5.79 -2.99 41.34
C GLY A 359 4.79 -1.99 40.76
N PHE A 360 5.24 -1.03 39.96
CA PHE A 360 4.36 -0.19 39.12
C PHE A 360 3.34 -1.04 38.34
N GLN A 361 2.07 -0.66 38.38
CA GLN A 361 0.98 -1.40 37.74
C GLN A 361 0.11 -0.48 36.90
N ALA A 362 -0.24 -0.93 35.70
CA ALA A 362 -1.28 -0.31 34.90
C ALA A 362 -2.67 -0.68 35.45
N LEU A 363 -3.57 0.32 35.53
CA LEU A 363 -4.99 0.03 35.78
C LEU A 363 -5.63 -0.57 34.51
N PRO A 364 -6.30 -1.74 34.58
CA PRO A 364 -6.71 -2.50 33.40
C PRO A 364 -7.77 -1.81 32.55
N THR A 365 -8.56 -0.93 33.17
CA THR A 365 -9.54 -0.08 32.49
C THR A 365 -8.89 0.94 31.55
N TYR A 366 -7.57 1.17 31.62
CA TYR A 366 -6.82 1.95 30.63
C TYR A 366 -6.89 1.34 29.23
N ALA A 367 -7.14 0.03 29.09
CA ALA A 367 -7.17 -0.67 27.80
C ALA A 367 -8.25 -0.15 26.81
N VAL A 368 -9.20 0.66 27.26
CA VAL A 368 -10.17 1.36 26.41
C VAL A 368 -9.60 2.65 25.79
N ILE A 369 -8.61 3.27 26.44
CA ILE A 369 -8.13 4.61 26.09
C ILE A 369 -7.40 4.64 24.74
N PRO A 370 -6.37 3.81 24.49
CA PRO A 370 -5.65 3.87 23.21
C PRO A 370 -6.55 3.70 21.97
N PRO A 371 -7.46 2.68 21.89
CA PRO A 371 -8.34 2.57 20.74
C PRO A 371 -9.36 3.71 20.63
N THR A 372 -9.87 4.26 21.74
CA THR A 372 -10.76 5.44 21.69
C THR A 372 -10.03 6.67 21.13
N SER A 373 -8.80 6.93 21.57
CA SER A 373 -7.99 8.04 21.05
C SER A 373 -7.66 7.87 19.58
N ALA A 374 -7.29 6.66 19.15
CA ALA A 374 -7.04 6.35 17.74
C ALA A 374 -8.31 6.54 16.89
N MET A 375 -9.49 6.16 17.39
CA MET A 375 -10.76 6.39 16.71
C MET A 375 -11.08 7.89 16.55
N LEU A 376 -10.92 8.68 17.61
CA LEU A 376 -11.17 10.13 17.56
C LEU A 376 -10.20 10.84 16.60
N ALA A 377 -8.94 10.41 16.55
CA ALA A 377 -7.97 10.91 15.58
C ALA A 377 -8.41 10.65 14.14
N MET A 378 -8.87 9.43 13.83
CA MET A 378 -9.40 9.09 12.50
C MET A 378 -10.61 9.95 12.12
N VAL A 379 -11.57 10.14 13.04
CA VAL A 379 -12.74 10.99 12.77
C VAL A 379 -12.32 12.44 12.47
N LYS A 380 -11.32 12.97 13.17
CA LYS A 380 -10.77 14.32 12.91
C LYS A 380 -10.13 14.44 11.52
N GLU A 381 -9.57 13.35 11.00
CA GLU A 381 -9.05 13.25 9.63
C GLU A 381 -10.16 13.06 8.57
N GLY A 382 -11.43 13.05 8.96
CA GLY A 382 -12.55 12.77 8.07
C GLY A 382 -12.69 11.28 7.72
N ARG A 383 -12.05 10.39 8.48
CA ARG A 383 -12.12 8.94 8.29
C ARG A 383 -13.13 8.32 9.25
N SER A 384 -14.03 7.51 8.72
CA SER A 384 -14.95 6.65 9.50
C SER A 384 -14.88 5.22 8.99
N VAL A 385 -15.50 4.28 9.72
CA VAL A 385 -15.73 2.94 9.17
C VAL A 385 -16.63 3.07 7.94
N PRO A 386 -16.27 2.50 6.77
CA PRO A 386 -17.14 2.48 5.60
C PRO A 386 -18.56 2.05 5.95
N GLY A 387 -19.56 2.64 5.31
CA GLY A 387 -20.97 2.44 5.64
C GLY A 387 -21.50 3.19 6.87
N ILE A 388 -20.65 3.88 7.65
CA ILE A 388 -21.08 4.73 8.78
C ILE A 388 -21.00 6.21 8.39
N ARG A 389 -22.16 6.86 8.32
CA ARG A 389 -22.36 8.21 7.76
C ARG A 389 -23.11 9.16 8.72
N PHE A 390 -22.89 9.03 10.02
CA PHE A 390 -23.41 9.95 11.05
C PHE A 390 -22.26 10.56 11.88
N GLY A 391 -22.46 11.79 12.37
CA GLY A 391 -21.47 12.51 13.17
C GLY A 391 -21.59 12.27 14.68
N LEU A 392 -20.53 12.60 15.43
CA LEU A 392 -20.45 12.41 16.88
C LEU A 392 -21.52 13.18 17.67
N GLU A 393 -22.03 14.29 17.12
CA GLU A 393 -23.10 15.11 17.70
C GLU A 393 -24.44 14.36 17.86
N THR A 394 -24.62 13.26 17.13
CA THR A 394 -25.83 12.42 17.20
C THR A 394 -25.66 11.18 18.08
N VAL A 395 -24.46 10.96 18.62
CA VAL A 395 -24.05 9.72 19.28
C VAL A 395 -24.07 9.87 20.80
N LEU A 396 -24.72 8.93 21.48
CA LEU A 396 -24.56 8.72 22.91
C LEU A 396 -23.83 7.39 23.15
N HIS A 397 -22.79 7.43 23.98
CA HIS A 397 -22.10 6.23 24.44
C HIS A 397 -22.99 5.48 25.43
N GLY A 398 -23.58 4.35 25.01
CA GLY A 398 -24.56 3.61 25.79
C GLY A 398 -23.96 2.55 26.72
N GLU A 399 -23.12 1.66 26.18
CA GLU A 399 -22.53 0.54 26.92
C GLU A 399 -21.06 0.37 26.54
N GLN A 400 -20.25 -0.04 27.51
CA GLN A 400 -18.83 -0.34 27.33
C GLN A 400 -18.54 -1.75 27.86
N TYR A 401 -17.80 -2.53 27.07
CA TYR A 401 -17.13 -3.74 27.50
C TYR A 401 -15.63 -3.60 27.23
N THR A 402 -14.80 -3.98 28.19
CA THR A 402 -13.34 -4.03 28.03
C THR A 402 -12.84 -5.32 28.65
N GLU A 403 -12.06 -6.08 27.89
CA GLU A 403 -11.36 -7.28 28.32
C GLU A 403 -9.86 -7.09 28.07
N VAL A 404 -9.06 -7.37 29.09
CA VAL A 404 -7.60 -7.48 28.97
C VAL A 404 -7.24 -8.96 29.01
N PHE A 405 -6.38 -9.40 28.09
CA PHE A 405 -5.99 -10.82 28.00
C PHE A 405 -4.84 -11.17 28.95
N ARG A 406 -4.11 -10.15 29.39
CA ARG A 406 -3.01 -10.20 30.36
C ARG A 406 -2.76 -8.80 30.93
N PRO A 407 -1.98 -8.66 32.02
CA PRO A 407 -1.58 -7.36 32.53
C PRO A 407 -0.98 -6.47 31.43
N LEU A 408 -1.40 -5.21 31.40
CA LEU A 408 -0.85 -4.24 30.45
C LEU A 408 0.62 -3.99 30.81
N PRO A 409 1.55 -4.06 29.83
CA PRO A 409 2.94 -3.71 30.07
C PRO A 409 3.06 -2.21 30.42
N PRO A 410 4.16 -1.75 31.04
CA PRO A 410 4.36 -0.33 31.38
C PRO A 410 4.42 0.59 30.15
N LYS A 411 4.73 0.03 28.98
CA LYS A 411 4.71 0.70 27.68
C LYS A 411 4.44 -0.32 26.58
N ALA A 412 3.80 0.09 25.50
CA ALA A 412 3.59 -0.75 24.32
C ALA A 412 3.38 0.08 23.06
N LYS A 413 3.68 -0.53 21.91
CA LYS A 413 3.15 -0.08 20.62
C LYS A 413 1.96 -0.95 20.28
N LEU A 414 0.89 -0.32 19.83
CA LEU A 414 -0.40 -0.96 19.66
C LEU A 414 -0.87 -0.85 18.23
N ARG A 415 -1.43 -1.95 17.74
CA ARG A 415 -2.21 -2.00 16.51
C ARG A 415 -3.66 -2.30 16.84
N HIS A 416 -4.57 -1.49 16.33
CA HIS A 416 -6.01 -1.59 16.56
C HIS A 416 -6.72 -2.01 15.29
N VAL A 417 -7.65 -2.96 15.41
CA VAL A 417 -8.53 -3.36 14.31
C VAL A 417 -9.97 -3.04 14.71
N PHE A 418 -10.56 -2.03 14.07
CA PHE A 418 -11.92 -1.56 14.29
C PHE A 418 -12.90 -2.24 13.33
N LYS A 419 -14.06 -2.64 13.84
CA LYS A 419 -15.14 -3.29 13.10
C LYS A 419 -16.50 -2.87 13.64
N VAL A 420 -17.52 -2.82 12.77
CA VAL A 420 -18.92 -2.80 13.23
C VAL A 420 -19.30 -4.26 13.51
N LYS A 421 -19.60 -4.57 14.76
CA LYS A 421 -20.01 -5.90 15.21
C LYS A 421 -21.48 -6.17 14.90
N ALA A 422 -22.32 -5.15 15.10
CA ALA A 422 -23.76 -5.21 14.85
C ALA A 422 -24.34 -3.81 14.72
N ALA A 423 -25.48 -3.68 14.06
CA ALA A 423 -26.31 -2.49 14.12
C ALA A 423 -27.79 -2.89 14.17
N TYR A 424 -28.56 -2.19 15.00
CA TYR A 424 -29.94 -2.53 15.35
C TYR A 424 -30.87 -1.34 15.15
N ASP A 425 -32.05 -1.62 14.60
CA ASP A 425 -33.07 -0.61 14.30
C ASP A 425 -33.97 -0.36 15.52
N LYS A 426 -33.75 0.75 16.21
CA LYS A 426 -34.57 1.20 17.33
C LYS A 426 -35.35 2.46 16.95
N ALA A 427 -36.09 2.39 15.85
CA ALA A 427 -36.88 3.48 15.27
C ALA A 427 -37.46 4.45 16.33
N PRO A 428 -37.22 5.78 16.19
CA PRO A 428 -36.52 6.44 15.08
C PRO A 428 -34.97 6.42 15.18
N ASN A 429 -34.38 5.70 16.14
CA ASN A 429 -32.95 5.72 16.43
C ASN A 429 -32.26 4.41 16.03
N ALA A 430 -30.93 4.39 16.04
CA ALA A 430 -30.14 3.17 15.82
C ALA A 430 -29.30 2.84 17.05
N VAL A 431 -28.92 1.57 17.20
CA VAL A 431 -27.80 1.18 18.07
C VAL A 431 -26.74 0.53 17.20
N VAL A 432 -25.53 1.07 17.19
CA VAL A 432 -24.38 0.50 16.48
C VAL A 432 -23.37 -0.01 17.52
N VAL A 433 -22.98 -1.27 17.41
CA VAL A 433 -21.99 -1.89 18.28
C VAL A 433 -20.67 -1.94 17.53
N PHE A 434 -19.69 -1.18 18.02
CA PHE A 434 -18.32 -1.20 17.53
C PHE A 434 -17.50 -2.19 18.35
N ALA A 435 -16.62 -2.93 17.69
CA ALA A 435 -15.66 -3.81 18.33
C ALA A 435 -14.25 -3.44 17.88
N THR A 436 -13.32 -3.45 18.84
CA THR A 436 -11.91 -3.18 18.59
C THR A 436 -11.04 -4.26 19.22
N GLU A 437 -10.21 -4.89 18.39
CA GLU A 437 -9.15 -5.78 18.84
C GLU A 437 -7.83 -5.00 18.87
N THR A 438 -7.12 -5.08 20.00
CA THR A 438 -5.82 -4.40 20.18
C THR A 438 -4.72 -5.43 20.34
N PHE A 439 -3.68 -5.30 19.54
CA PHE A 439 -2.50 -6.16 19.52
C PHE A 439 -1.27 -5.35 19.91
N ASP A 440 -0.30 -5.97 20.56
CA ASP A 440 1.00 -5.35 20.83
C ASP A 440 1.96 -5.49 19.64
N GLU A 441 3.19 -4.99 19.79
CA GLU A 441 4.24 -5.06 18.77
C GLU A 441 4.66 -6.49 18.37
N SER A 442 4.37 -7.49 19.21
CA SER A 442 4.64 -8.90 18.91
C SER A 442 3.53 -9.56 18.08
N GLY A 443 2.40 -8.87 17.93
CA GLY A 443 1.20 -9.39 17.28
C GLY A 443 0.29 -10.18 18.23
N GLU A 444 0.59 -10.24 19.54
CA GLU A 444 -0.26 -10.88 20.53
C GLU A 444 -1.43 -9.96 20.90
N ARG A 445 -2.62 -10.54 21.08
CA ARG A 445 -3.82 -9.79 21.46
C ARG A 445 -3.70 -9.34 22.92
N LEU A 446 -3.70 -8.03 23.14
CA LEU A 446 -3.57 -7.42 24.46
C LEU A 446 -4.94 -7.11 25.09
N ALA A 447 -5.86 -6.58 24.29
CA ALA A 447 -7.17 -6.15 24.77
C ALA A 447 -8.26 -6.27 23.70
N TYR A 448 -9.50 -6.30 24.17
CA TYR A 448 -10.70 -6.25 23.35
C TYR A 448 -11.71 -5.29 23.95
N ASN A 449 -12.30 -4.46 23.10
CA ASN A 449 -13.29 -3.47 23.51
C ASN A 449 -14.55 -3.61 22.67
N GLU A 450 -15.72 -3.47 23.30
CA GLU A 450 -16.99 -3.23 22.61
C GLU A 450 -17.63 -1.95 23.14
N MET A 451 -18.08 -1.11 22.21
CA MET A 451 -18.82 0.12 22.52
C MET A 451 -20.16 0.09 21.81
N SER A 452 -21.24 0.35 22.55
CA SER A 452 -22.55 0.60 21.95
C SER A 452 -22.77 2.10 21.77
N ALA A 453 -22.97 2.54 20.53
CA ALA A 453 -23.39 3.89 20.18
C ALA A 453 -24.91 3.91 19.96
N PHE A 454 -25.63 4.74 20.73
CA PHE A 454 -27.02 5.07 20.45
C PHE A 454 -27.06 6.30 19.55
N VAL A 455 -27.52 6.14 18.31
CA VAL A 455 -27.47 7.16 17.26
C VAL A 455 -28.87 7.71 17.03
N ARG A 456 -29.07 8.99 17.33
CA ARG A 456 -30.38 9.63 17.22
C ARG A 456 -30.77 9.83 15.75
N GLY A 457 -32.00 9.47 15.38
CA GLY A 457 -32.54 9.69 14.03
C GLY A 457 -32.03 8.75 12.93
N ALA A 458 -31.02 7.92 13.20
CA ALA A 458 -30.45 7.00 12.22
C ALA A 458 -31.25 5.68 12.06
N GLY A 459 -32.39 5.53 12.74
CA GLY A 459 -33.26 4.35 12.69
C GLY A 459 -34.28 4.35 11.55
N GLY A 460 -35.20 3.39 11.58
CA GLY A 460 -36.38 3.38 10.72
C GLY A 460 -36.21 2.68 9.36
N TRP A 461 -35.22 1.78 9.23
CA TRP A 461 -35.02 0.99 8.00
C TRP A 461 -35.75 -0.35 8.01
N GLY A 462 -36.46 -0.69 9.09
CA GLY A 462 -37.23 -1.93 9.24
C GLY A 462 -36.38 -3.14 9.66
N GLY A 463 -35.21 -2.92 10.28
CA GLY A 463 -34.30 -3.98 10.72
C GLY A 463 -34.65 -4.59 12.08
N GLU A 464 -33.80 -5.51 12.56
CA GLU A 464 -33.96 -6.08 13.90
C GLU A 464 -33.74 -5.05 15.00
N ARG A 465 -34.60 -5.05 16.02
CA ARG A 465 -34.51 -4.13 17.18
C ARG A 465 -33.31 -4.42 18.10
N GLY A 466 -32.68 -5.59 17.94
CA GLY A 466 -31.57 -6.05 18.76
C GLY A 466 -31.98 -6.48 20.17
N PRO A 467 -31.01 -6.88 21.00
CA PRO A 467 -31.26 -7.41 22.33
C PRO A 467 -31.91 -6.36 23.26
N ALA A 468 -32.82 -6.84 24.10
CA ALA A 468 -33.49 -6.11 25.16
C ALA A 468 -33.51 -6.96 26.45
N GLY A 469 -33.34 -6.32 27.60
CA GLY A 469 -33.32 -6.97 28.91
C GLY A 469 -32.26 -6.38 29.84
N GLU A 470 -32.45 -6.56 31.15
CA GLU A 470 -31.44 -6.24 32.14
C GLU A 470 -30.50 -7.45 32.32
N ILE A 471 -29.20 -7.20 32.25
CA ILE A 471 -28.13 -8.19 32.48
C ILE A 471 -27.28 -7.71 33.65
N ASN A 472 -26.67 -8.61 34.42
CA ASN A 472 -25.87 -8.23 35.61
C ASN A 472 -26.66 -7.34 36.60
N VAL A 473 -27.91 -7.73 36.88
CA VAL A 473 -28.75 -7.03 37.85
C VAL A 473 -28.23 -7.31 39.25
N PRO A 474 -28.04 -6.30 40.12
CA PRO A 474 -27.68 -6.52 41.51
C PRO A 474 -28.63 -7.50 42.20
N PRO A 475 -28.11 -8.51 42.93
CA PRO A 475 -28.97 -9.45 43.64
C PRO A 475 -29.72 -8.73 44.76
N ALA A 476 -30.92 -9.23 45.09
CA ALA A 476 -31.79 -8.69 46.14
C ALA A 476 -31.29 -9.00 47.56
N ARG A 477 -30.06 -8.58 47.88
CA ARG A 477 -29.39 -8.68 49.18
C ARG A 477 -28.44 -7.49 49.38
N GLU A 478 -27.95 -7.30 50.61
CA GLU A 478 -26.93 -6.28 50.87
C GLU A 478 -25.63 -6.55 50.09
N ALA A 479 -24.92 -5.45 49.77
CA ALA A 479 -23.67 -5.49 49.04
C ALA A 479 -22.54 -6.02 49.92
N ASP A 480 -21.66 -6.84 49.35
CA ASP A 480 -20.50 -7.39 50.08
C ASP A 480 -19.43 -6.32 50.35
N ALA A 481 -19.37 -5.30 49.49
CA ALA A 481 -18.54 -4.12 49.70
C ALA A 481 -19.23 -2.87 49.14
N THR A 482 -19.06 -1.74 49.82
CA THR A 482 -19.47 -0.42 49.35
C THR A 482 -18.31 0.54 49.52
N LEU A 483 -17.93 1.23 48.44
CA LEU A 483 -16.91 2.28 48.47
C LEU A 483 -17.52 3.61 48.04
N GLU A 484 -17.20 4.66 48.78
CA GLU A 484 -17.57 6.03 48.46
C GLU A 484 -16.32 6.82 48.05
N GLU A 485 -16.42 7.56 46.94
CA GLU A 485 -15.35 8.44 46.48
C GLU A 485 -15.92 9.76 45.95
N ARG A 486 -15.45 10.87 46.50
CA ARG A 486 -15.79 12.21 46.02
C ARG A 486 -15.00 12.52 44.75
N VAL A 487 -15.67 12.77 43.64
CA VAL A 487 -15.03 13.21 42.39
C VAL A 487 -14.48 14.63 42.59
N ASP A 488 -13.22 14.85 42.24
CA ASP A 488 -12.63 16.19 42.36
C ASP A 488 -13.24 17.17 41.35
N ALA A 489 -13.28 18.45 41.69
CA ALA A 489 -13.89 19.48 40.84
C ALA A 489 -13.21 19.60 39.47
N ASN A 490 -11.92 19.26 39.39
CA ASN A 490 -11.11 19.25 38.16
C ASN A 490 -10.96 17.85 37.53
N GLN A 491 -11.66 16.82 38.04
CA GLN A 491 -11.44 15.43 37.60
C GLN A 491 -11.67 15.24 36.10
N ALA A 492 -12.72 15.84 35.54
CA ALA A 492 -13.00 15.78 34.10
C ALA A 492 -11.88 16.43 33.26
N LEU A 493 -11.27 17.50 33.78
CA LEU A 493 -10.17 18.21 33.11
C LEU A 493 -8.86 17.43 33.17
N LEU A 494 -8.65 16.63 34.22
CA LEU A 494 -7.51 15.73 34.31
C LEU A 494 -7.70 14.50 33.44
N TYR A 495 -8.86 13.84 33.53
CA TYR A 495 -9.15 12.61 32.80
C TYR A 495 -9.06 12.78 31.28
N ARG A 496 -9.58 13.89 30.73
CA ARG A 496 -9.52 14.18 29.28
C ARG A 496 -8.11 14.16 28.70
N LEU A 497 -7.08 14.44 29.51
CA LEU A 497 -5.69 14.40 29.07
C LEU A 497 -5.22 12.98 28.74
N SER A 498 -5.94 11.96 29.20
CA SER A 498 -5.72 10.57 28.81
C SER A 498 -6.13 10.30 27.36
N GLY A 499 -6.93 11.18 26.72
CA GLY A 499 -7.18 11.07 25.27
C GLY A 499 -8.60 11.35 24.78
N ASP A 500 -9.56 11.66 25.66
CA ASP A 500 -10.92 12.09 25.27
C ASP A 500 -11.07 13.60 25.39
N TRP A 501 -10.89 14.29 24.27
CA TRP A 501 -10.86 15.75 24.19
C TRP A 501 -12.23 16.39 23.96
N ASN A 502 -13.33 15.64 24.04
CA ASN A 502 -14.68 16.14 23.76
C ASN A 502 -15.01 17.40 24.61
N PRO A 503 -15.38 18.54 23.98
CA PRO A 503 -15.71 19.79 24.68
C PRO A 503 -16.82 19.66 25.71
N LEU A 504 -17.71 18.66 25.58
CA LEU A 504 -18.78 18.37 26.53
C LEU A 504 -18.31 18.26 27.99
N HIS A 505 -17.06 17.86 28.20
CA HIS A 505 -16.48 17.62 29.52
C HIS A 505 -15.65 18.79 30.06
N ALA A 506 -15.52 19.90 29.32
CA ALA A 506 -14.67 21.03 29.69
C ALA A 506 -15.30 22.40 29.44
N ASP A 507 -16.08 22.56 28.37
CA ASP A 507 -16.68 23.83 27.95
C ASP A 507 -18.13 23.95 28.44
N PRO A 508 -18.44 24.89 29.34
CA PRO A 508 -19.81 25.12 29.82
C PRO A 508 -20.81 25.48 28.72
N ALA A 509 -20.42 26.28 27.74
CA ALA A 509 -21.33 26.71 26.67
C ALA A 509 -21.68 25.53 25.76
N PHE A 510 -20.69 24.69 25.45
CA PHE A 510 -20.90 23.47 24.70
C PHE A 510 -21.78 22.48 25.45
N ALA A 511 -21.54 22.26 26.75
CA ALA A 511 -22.35 21.36 27.57
C ALA A 511 -23.83 21.81 27.63
N GLN A 512 -24.08 23.11 27.79
CA GLN A 512 -25.42 23.69 27.79
C GLN A 512 -26.14 23.54 26.45
N ALA A 513 -25.44 23.71 25.33
CA ALA A 513 -26.00 23.50 24.00
C ALA A 513 -26.49 22.05 23.79
N PHE A 514 -25.92 21.08 24.50
CA PHE A 514 -26.32 19.68 24.48
C PHE A 514 -27.26 19.27 25.63
N GLY A 515 -27.77 20.24 26.39
CA GLY A 515 -28.82 20.04 27.40
C GLY A 515 -28.30 19.69 28.80
N PHE A 516 -27.02 19.90 29.09
CA PHE A 516 -26.45 19.71 30.42
C PHE A 516 -26.29 21.04 31.15
N GLU A 517 -26.52 21.06 32.46
CA GLU A 517 -26.42 22.29 33.27
C GLU A 517 -24.99 22.87 33.27
N LYS A 518 -24.00 21.99 33.29
CA LYS A 518 -22.56 22.25 33.33
C LYS A 518 -21.80 21.05 32.76
N PRO A 519 -20.47 21.15 32.52
CA PRO A 519 -19.69 20.03 32.02
C PRO A 519 -19.83 18.79 32.91
N ILE A 520 -20.09 17.65 32.27
CA ILE A 520 -20.25 16.35 32.94
C ILE A 520 -18.90 15.60 32.98
N LEU A 521 -18.74 14.71 33.95
CA LEU A 521 -17.63 13.76 33.98
C LEU A 521 -17.79 12.74 32.84
N HIS A 522 -16.69 12.30 32.24
CA HIS A 522 -16.70 11.24 31.24
C HIS A 522 -17.29 9.95 31.84
N GLY A 523 -18.19 9.28 31.11
CA GLY A 523 -18.68 7.97 31.53
C GLY A 523 -17.53 6.97 31.74
N LEU A 524 -16.52 7.01 30.86
CA LEU A 524 -15.33 6.18 30.97
C LEU A 524 -14.43 6.52 32.20
N CYS A 525 -14.52 7.73 32.74
CA CYS A 525 -13.87 8.08 34.02
C CYS A 525 -14.59 7.40 35.19
N THR A 526 -15.93 7.50 35.26
CA THR A 526 -16.75 6.77 36.25
C THR A 526 -16.54 5.26 36.16
N PHE A 527 -16.41 4.73 34.95
CA PHE A 527 -16.06 3.32 34.67
C PHE A 527 -14.70 2.93 35.24
N GLY A 528 -13.68 3.78 35.07
CA GLY A 528 -12.35 3.56 35.65
C GLY A 528 -12.35 3.60 37.17
N ILE A 529 -13.07 4.57 37.77
CA ILE A 529 -13.26 4.67 39.23
C ILE A 529 -13.90 3.38 39.78
N ALA A 530 -15.00 2.94 39.17
CA ALA A 530 -15.68 1.71 39.60
C ALA A 530 -14.82 0.46 39.42
N GLY A 531 -14.04 0.37 38.34
CA GLY A 531 -13.05 -0.70 38.15
C GLY A 531 -11.99 -0.72 39.25
N ARG A 532 -11.46 0.45 39.63
CA ARG A 532 -10.52 0.57 40.76
C ARG A 532 -11.17 0.17 42.08
N HIS A 533 -12.42 0.56 42.33
CA HIS A 533 -13.16 0.16 43.53
C HIS A 533 -13.22 -1.37 43.67
N VAL A 534 -13.47 -2.10 42.58
CA VAL A 534 -13.45 -3.57 42.57
C VAL A 534 -12.04 -4.12 42.85
N VAL A 535 -11.00 -3.55 42.24
CA VAL A 535 -9.60 -3.94 42.50
C VAL A 535 -9.24 -3.75 44.00
N ARG A 536 -9.65 -2.63 44.58
CA ARG A 536 -9.42 -2.32 46.00
C ARG A 536 -10.19 -3.28 46.93
N ALA A 537 -11.47 -3.54 46.64
CA ALA A 537 -12.33 -4.34 47.51
C ALA A 537 -12.08 -5.86 47.39
N PHE A 538 -11.81 -6.38 46.19
CA PHE A 538 -11.80 -7.82 45.92
C PHE A 538 -10.47 -8.37 45.40
N CYS A 539 -9.51 -7.51 45.03
CA CYS A 539 -8.20 -7.94 44.55
C CYS A 539 -7.04 -7.60 45.49
N ALA A 540 -7.33 -7.08 46.70
CA ALA A 540 -6.33 -6.53 47.63
C ALA A 540 -5.40 -5.51 46.96
N GLY A 541 -5.93 -4.73 46.01
CA GLY A 541 -5.18 -3.75 45.24
C GLY A 541 -4.33 -4.33 44.11
N ASP A 542 -4.30 -5.63 43.85
CA ASP A 542 -3.55 -6.21 42.71
C ASP A 542 -4.37 -6.12 41.41
N ALA A 543 -4.09 -5.10 40.61
CA ALA A 543 -4.80 -4.83 39.36
C ALA A 543 -4.65 -5.95 38.32
N ARG A 544 -3.59 -6.76 38.41
CA ARG A 544 -3.29 -7.83 37.44
C ARG A 544 -4.30 -8.98 37.45
N LYS A 545 -5.14 -9.07 38.50
CA LYS A 545 -6.24 -10.05 38.61
C LYS A 545 -7.48 -9.66 37.83
N PHE A 546 -7.59 -8.41 37.39
CA PHE A 546 -8.74 -7.95 36.62
C PHE A 546 -8.72 -8.56 35.22
N LYS A 547 -9.84 -9.11 34.78
CA LYS A 547 -9.99 -9.67 33.43
C LYS A 547 -10.82 -8.78 32.53
N SER A 548 -12.04 -8.48 32.94
CA SER A 548 -12.94 -7.68 32.10
C SER A 548 -13.95 -6.91 32.92
N ILE A 549 -14.54 -5.90 32.30
CA ILE A 549 -15.60 -5.09 32.87
C ILE A 549 -16.63 -4.79 31.81
N LYS A 550 -17.90 -4.91 32.19
CA LYS A 550 -19.05 -4.48 31.38
C LYS A 550 -19.84 -3.46 32.17
N VAL A 551 -20.26 -2.37 31.54
CA VAL A 551 -21.17 -1.39 32.13
C VAL A 551 -22.17 -0.86 31.11
N ARG A 552 -23.30 -0.39 31.62
CA ARG A 552 -24.21 0.52 30.91
C ARG A 552 -24.21 1.88 31.58
N PHE A 553 -23.96 2.93 30.79
CA PHE A 553 -24.11 4.31 31.24
C PHE A 553 -25.60 4.65 31.33
N ALA A 554 -26.05 5.03 32.51
CA ALA A 554 -27.46 5.25 32.80
C ALA A 554 -27.79 6.74 33.01
N GLU A 555 -26.86 7.49 33.59
CA GLU A 555 -27.05 8.90 33.91
C GLU A 555 -25.69 9.62 34.03
N SER A 556 -25.71 10.94 33.98
CA SER A 556 -24.55 11.82 34.04
C SER A 556 -24.00 11.93 35.47
N VAL A 557 -22.70 12.17 35.60
CA VAL A 557 -22.01 12.52 36.84
C VAL A 557 -21.45 13.92 36.69
N TYR A 558 -21.55 14.75 37.73
CA TYR A 558 -20.94 16.07 37.75
C TYR A 558 -19.66 16.06 38.62
N PRO A 559 -18.55 16.70 38.17
CA PRO A 559 -17.39 16.91 39.02
C PRO A 559 -17.78 17.58 40.35
N GLY A 560 -17.27 17.06 41.47
CA GLY A 560 -17.65 17.46 42.83
C GLY A 560 -18.68 16.56 43.53
N GLU A 561 -19.40 15.70 42.79
CA GLU A 561 -20.34 14.72 43.36
C GLU A 561 -19.61 13.51 43.96
N THR A 562 -20.32 12.75 44.80
CA THR A 562 -19.80 11.56 45.46
C THR A 562 -20.35 10.31 44.78
N LEU A 563 -19.45 9.48 44.26
CA LEU A 563 -19.78 8.18 43.71
C LEU A 563 -19.86 7.14 44.84
N VAL A 564 -20.93 6.36 44.84
CA VAL A 564 -21.12 5.20 45.73
C VAL A 564 -21.17 3.96 44.86
N THR A 565 -20.15 3.10 44.95
CA THR A 565 -20.08 1.83 44.23
C THR A 565 -20.42 0.69 45.18
N ARG A 566 -21.55 0.04 44.93
CA ARG A 566 -22.02 -1.14 45.66
C ARG A 566 -21.67 -2.37 44.87
N MET A 567 -21.09 -3.38 45.51
CA MET A 567 -20.50 -4.53 44.85
C MET A 567 -20.94 -5.83 45.50
N TRP A 568 -21.36 -6.80 44.69
CA TRP A 568 -21.82 -8.12 45.08
C TRP A 568 -20.94 -9.19 44.43
N LYS A 569 -20.26 -9.96 45.27
CA LYS A 569 -19.49 -11.13 44.86
C LYS A 569 -20.45 -12.28 44.57
N GLU A 570 -20.62 -12.61 43.29
CA GLU A 570 -21.42 -13.78 42.86
C GLU A 570 -20.58 -15.06 42.87
N SER A 571 -19.27 -14.94 42.60
CA SER A 571 -18.30 -16.02 42.69
C SER A 571 -16.89 -15.46 42.92
N ASP A 572 -15.89 -16.32 43.08
CA ASP A 572 -14.48 -15.89 43.21
C ASP A 572 -13.95 -15.12 42.00
N THR A 573 -14.60 -15.24 40.85
CA THR A 573 -14.19 -14.59 39.61
C THR A 573 -15.17 -13.55 39.10
N ARG A 574 -16.31 -13.32 39.77
CA ARG A 574 -17.39 -12.47 39.23
C ARG A 574 -17.97 -11.55 40.30
N ILE A 575 -17.87 -10.25 40.04
CA ILE A 575 -18.38 -9.18 40.90
C ILE A 575 -19.41 -8.38 40.11
N VAL A 576 -20.69 -8.47 40.48
CA VAL A 576 -21.73 -7.57 39.98
C VAL A 576 -21.66 -6.27 40.76
N PHE A 577 -21.86 -5.13 40.12
CA PHE A 577 -21.84 -3.84 40.82
C PHE A 577 -22.82 -2.83 40.24
N GLU A 578 -23.11 -1.81 41.04
CA GLU A 578 -23.87 -0.63 40.64
C GLU A 578 -23.15 0.60 41.17
N THR A 579 -23.09 1.67 40.37
CA THR A 579 -22.54 2.96 40.82
C THR A 579 -23.59 4.04 40.76
N ARG A 580 -23.62 4.87 41.80
CA ARG A 580 -24.63 5.89 42.01
C ARG A 580 -23.99 7.20 42.42
N VAL A 581 -24.66 8.32 42.16
CA VAL A 581 -24.31 9.60 42.78
C VAL A 581 -25.08 9.78 44.08
N LYS A 582 -24.36 10.06 45.18
CA LYS A 582 -24.93 10.14 46.54
C LYS A 582 -25.91 11.30 46.67
N GLU A 583 -25.56 12.46 46.12
CA GLU A 583 -26.29 13.71 46.28
C GLU A 583 -27.66 13.71 45.58
N ARG A 584 -27.78 13.02 44.45
CA ARG A 584 -29.02 12.97 43.64
C ARG A 584 -29.76 11.64 43.71
N ASP A 585 -29.16 10.64 44.36
CA ASP A 585 -29.71 9.28 44.45
C ASP A 585 -30.00 8.66 43.07
N LYS A 586 -29.11 8.89 42.09
CA LYS A 586 -29.24 8.38 40.71
C LYS A 586 -28.20 7.31 40.41
N VAL A 587 -28.63 6.22 39.79
CA VAL A 587 -27.75 5.17 39.26
C VAL A 587 -27.11 5.68 37.97
N VAL A 588 -25.78 5.69 37.92
CA VAL A 588 -24.99 6.18 36.79
C VAL A 588 -24.31 5.06 36.01
N LEU A 589 -23.95 3.97 36.68
CA LEU A 589 -23.53 2.71 36.06
C LEU A 589 -24.45 1.58 36.53
N ARG A 590 -25.09 0.91 35.56
CA ARG A 590 -25.93 -0.27 35.80
C ARG A 590 -25.56 -1.40 34.86
N ASN A 591 -26.23 -2.54 35.00
CA ASN A 591 -25.98 -3.76 34.23
C ASN A 591 -24.48 -4.13 34.22
N ALA A 592 -23.84 -3.93 35.38
CA ALA A 592 -22.40 -3.87 35.44
C ALA A 592 -21.79 -5.06 36.19
N ALA A 593 -20.71 -5.59 35.64
CA ALA A 593 -19.96 -6.68 36.25
C ALA A 593 -18.47 -6.57 35.90
N VAL A 594 -17.64 -6.99 36.84
CA VAL A 594 -16.21 -7.27 36.64
C VAL A 594 -16.01 -8.77 36.72
N GLU A 595 -15.28 -9.30 35.73
CA GLU A 595 -14.70 -10.64 35.80
C GLU A 595 -13.23 -10.55 36.22
N LEU A 596 -12.80 -11.50 37.03
CA LEU A 596 -11.44 -11.62 37.55
C LEU A 596 -10.81 -12.93 37.06
N TYR A 597 -9.50 -12.90 36.89
CA TYR A 597 -8.70 -14.09 36.69
C TYR A 597 -8.57 -14.87 38.00
N ARG A 598 -8.73 -16.20 37.92
CA ARG A 598 -8.34 -17.10 39.02
C ARG A 598 -6.84 -17.04 39.27
N GLU A 599 -6.08 -17.01 38.18
CA GLU A 599 -4.62 -16.93 38.17
C GLU A 599 -4.21 -15.84 37.18
N ILE A 600 -3.30 -14.97 37.60
CA ILE A 600 -2.81 -13.86 36.76
C ILE A 600 -2.19 -14.46 35.50
N PRO A 601 -2.72 -14.13 34.30
CA PRO A 601 -2.16 -14.61 33.05
C PRO A 601 -0.69 -14.21 32.99
N GLN A 602 0.16 -15.21 32.82
CA GLN A 602 1.56 -14.96 32.53
C GLN A 602 1.66 -14.39 31.12
N ILE A 603 2.51 -13.39 30.94
CA ILE A 603 3.04 -13.08 29.62
C ILE A 603 3.61 -14.41 29.11
N GLN A 604 3.14 -14.91 27.95
CA GLN A 604 3.85 -16.01 27.32
C GLN A 604 5.24 -15.47 27.00
N ALA A 605 6.20 -15.73 27.88
CA ALA A 605 7.59 -15.63 27.51
C ALA A 605 7.71 -16.51 26.27
N LYS A 606 8.04 -15.88 25.15
CA LYS A 606 8.52 -16.61 23.98
C LYS A 606 9.49 -17.65 24.54
N PRO A 607 9.31 -18.95 24.25
CA PRO A 607 10.20 -19.96 24.80
C PRO A 607 11.62 -19.49 24.59
N ALA A 608 12.43 -19.47 25.66
CA ALA A 608 13.87 -19.51 25.49
C ALA A 608 14.09 -20.61 24.46
N VAL A 609 14.68 -20.27 23.32
CA VAL A 609 14.93 -21.23 22.26
C VAL A 609 15.89 -22.24 22.87
N ALA A 610 15.33 -23.33 23.41
CA ALA A 610 16.05 -24.51 23.76
C ALA A 610 16.76 -24.96 22.50
N GLU A 611 18.04 -25.32 22.64
CA GLU A 611 18.82 -26.00 21.62
C GLU A 611 18.02 -27.17 21.05
N ALA A 612 17.32 -26.92 19.95
CA ALA A 612 16.74 -27.94 19.11
C ALA A 612 17.68 -28.08 17.92
N THR A 613 18.28 -29.27 17.83
CA THR A 613 19.03 -29.82 16.70
C THR A 613 18.40 -29.39 15.36
N PRO A 614 19.22 -29.03 14.35
CA PRO A 614 18.78 -28.23 13.20
C PRO A 614 17.70 -28.95 12.38
N ARG A 615 16.51 -28.36 12.32
CA ARG A 615 15.49 -28.66 11.32
C ARG A 615 15.30 -27.43 10.44
N THR A 616 16.08 -27.41 9.36
CA THR A 616 15.85 -26.76 8.06
C THR A 616 14.92 -25.53 8.04
N GLU A 617 15.48 -24.37 8.46
CA GLU A 617 15.01 -23.02 8.09
C GLU A 617 15.31 -22.69 6.61
N ALA A 618 14.97 -23.57 5.69
CA ALA A 618 15.19 -23.33 4.25
C ALA A 618 13.95 -22.77 3.53
N ALA A 619 12.77 -22.74 4.17
CA ALA A 619 11.51 -22.51 3.45
C ALA A 619 10.82 -21.14 3.70
N THR A 620 11.11 -20.42 4.78
CA THR A 620 10.41 -19.15 5.13
C THR A 620 11.24 -17.87 4.93
N THR A 621 12.55 -17.97 4.70
CA THR A 621 13.44 -16.84 4.38
C THR A 621 13.52 -16.54 2.87
N ALA A 622 13.00 -17.43 2.02
CA ALA A 622 13.16 -17.31 0.57
C ALA A 622 12.36 -16.15 -0.07
N THR A 623 11.30 -15.64 0.57
CA THR A 623 10.31 -14.75 -0.08
C THR A 623 10.27 -13.28 0.39
N ALA A 624 10.95 -12.91 1.48
CA ALA A 624 10.97 -11.52 1.97
C ALA A 624 12.05 -10.67 1.24
N LEU A 625 11.69 -9.45 0.83
CA LEU A 625 12.60 -8.52 0.14
C LEU A 625 13.71 -8.03 1.08
N SER A 626 14.97 -8.12 0.64
CA SER A 626 16.17 -7.73 1.39
C SER A 626 16.88 -6.53 0.75
N ALA A 627 17.79 -5.87 1.49
CA ALA A 627 18.59 -4.78 0.94
C ALA A 627 19.48 -5.24 -0.23
N ALA A 628 19.99 -6.48 -0.17
CA ALA A 628 20.75 -7.08 -1.28
C ALA A 628 19.90 -7.23 -2.55
N ASP A 629 18.61 -7.59 -2.43
CA ASP A 629 17.70 -7.67 -3.58
C ASP A 629 17.45 -6.28 -4.18
N VAL A 630 17.35 -5.25 -3.33
CA VAL A 630 17.23 -3.85 -3.78
C VAL A 630 18.49 -3.40 -4.50
N PHE A 631 19.69 -3.71 -3.99
CA PHE A 631 20.96 -3.40 -4.66
C PHE A 631 21.15 -4.17 -5.98
N ALA A 632 20.70 -5.43 -6.04
CA ALA A 632 20.67 -6.19 -7.28
C ALA A 632 19.69 -5.58 -8.30
N ALA A 633 18.54 -5.06 -7.85
CA ALA A 633 17.58 -4.38 -8.70
C ALA A 633 18.13 -3.05 -9.21
N ILE A 634 18.85 -2.29 -8.38
CA ILE A 634 19.58 -1.09 -8.78
C ILE A 634 20.59 -1.44 -9.87
N GLY A 635 21.36 -2.53 -9.71
CA GLY A 635 22.30 -3.01 -10.73
C GLY A 635 21.64 -3.35 -12.07
N LYS A 636 20.51 -4.09 -12.06
CA LYS A 636 19.75 -4.39 -13.29
C LYS A 636 19.15 -3.12 -13.91
N HIS A 637 18.69 -2.18 -13.09
CA HIS A 637 18.16 -0.90 -13.56
C HIS A 637 19.24 -0.06 -14.27
N LEU A 638 20.45 0.03 -13.72
CA LEU A 638 21.58 0.70 -14.36
C LEU A 638 21.94 0.05 -15.71
N ALA A 639 21.91 -1.28 -15.80
CA ALA A 639 22.18 -1.99 -17.05
C ALA A 639 21.12 -1.72 -18.16
N LEU A 640 19.87 -1.50 -17.77
CA LEU A 640 18.75 -1.17 -18.67
C LEU A 640 18.70 0.32 -19.05
N HIS A 641 19.28 1.19 -18.21
CA HIS A 641 19.26 2.64 -18.37
C HIS A 641 20.69 3.21 -18.46
N LYS A 642 21.36 2.89 -19.57
CA LYS A 642 22.72 3.36 -19.87
C LYS A 642 22.84 4.89 -19.86
N GLY A 643 23.99 5.39 -19.42
CA GLY A 643 24.27 6.83 -19.30
C GLY A 643 23.78 7.51 -18.00
N LEU A 644 23.13 6.78 -17.08
CA LEU A 644 22.72 7.34 -15.78
C LEU A 644 23.92 7.75 -14.91
N GLY A 645 25.01 6.97 -14.96
CA GLY A 645 26.27 7.29 -14.28
C GLY A 645 26.87 8.60 -14.78
N ASP A 646 26.95 8.78 -16.10
CA ASP A 646 27.46 9.99 -16.72
C ASP A 646 26.60 11.25 -16.46
N GLN A 647 25.32 11.09 -16.09
CA GLN A 647 24.44 12.18 -15.65
C GLN A 647 24.62 12.53 -14.17
N ILE A 648 24.74 11.52 -13.31
CA ILE A 648 24.75 11.71 -11.85
C ILE A 648 26.14 12.13 -11.34
N LYS A 649 27.21 11.54 -11.89
CA LYS A 649 28.62 11.83 -11.58
C LYS A 649 28.92 11.88 -10.08
N THR A 650 28.46 10.88 -9.33
CA THR A 650 28.57 10.85 -7.86
C THR A 650 28.69 9.41 -7.36
N SER A 651 29.57 9.15 -6.40
CA SER A 651 29.67 7.87 -5.69
C SER A 651 28.97 7.93 -4.34
N PHE A 652 28.12 6.94 -4.07
CA PHE A 652 27.35 6.81 -2.84
C PHE A 652 27.78 5.57 -2.07
N GLN A 653 28.00 5.72 -0.76
CA GLN A 653 28.14 4.61 0.16
C GLN A 653 26.89 4.51 1.04
N PHE A 654 26.39 3.32 1.27
CA PHE A 654 25.29 3.01 2.17
C PHE A 654 25.81 2.14 3.30
N ASP A 655 25.83 2.68 4.51
CA ASP A 655 26.16 1.95 5.73
C ASP A 655 24.85 1.55 6.41
N LEU A 656 24.43 0.32 6.18
CA LEU A 656 23.19 -0.22 6.70
C LEU A 656 23.43 -0.89 8.05
N CYS A 657 22.57 -0.64 9.03
CA CYS A 657 22.60 -1.32 10.32
C CYS A 657 21.43 -2.30 10.49
N ALA A 658 21.58 -3.21 11.45
CA ALA A 658 20.60 -4.24 11.81
C ALA A 658 20.10 -5.09 10.61
N PRO A 659 20.93 -5.95 10.00
CA PRO A 659 22.34 -6.25 10.31
C PRO A 659 23.33 -5.22 9.71
N ASP A 660 24.60 -5.26 10.09
CA ASP A 660 25.59 -4.32 9.54
C ASP A 660 26.04 -4.74 8.14
N SER A 661 25.91 -3.85 7.16
CA SER A 661 26.45 -4.07 5.82
C SER A 661 26.74 -2.75 5.12
N THR A 662 27.83 -2.69 4.37
CA THR A 662 28.15 -1.53 3.55
C THR A 662 27.99 -1.86 2.07
N TRP A 663 27.40 -0.94 1.32
CA TRP A 663 27.24 -1.04 -0.13
C TRP A 663 27.69 0.24 -0.82
N THR A 664 28.32 0.09 -1.97
CA THR A 664 28.77 1.21 -2.79
C THR A 664 28.00 1.23 -4.11
N LEU A 665 27.41 2.37 -4.42
CA LEU A 665 26.84 2.72 -5.71
C LEU A 665 27.75 3.75 -6.37
N ASP A 666 28.57 3.31 -7.32
CA ASP A 666 29.49 4.18 -8.06
C ASP A 666 28.85 4.67 -9.36
N LEU A 667 28.53 5.96 -9.40
CA LEU A 667 28.02 6.65 -10.58
C LEU A 667 29.01 7.75 -11.04
N LYS A 668 30.33 7.61 -10.80
CA LYS A 668 31.34 8.63 -11.19
C LYS A 668 31.66 8.67 -12.68
N SER A 669 31.59 7.53 -13.39
CA SER A 669 31.85 7.46 -14.84
C SER A 669 31.26 6.19 -15.45
N GLY A 670 30.70 6.27 -16.66
CA GLY A 670 30.11 5.15 -17.40
C GLY A 670 28.66 4.85 -17.03
N ASP A 671 28.24 3.59 -17.18
CA ASP A 671 26.85 3.15 -16.95
C ASP A 671 26.48 3.00 -15.46
N GLY A 672 27.46 3.14 -14.55
CA GLY A 672 27.27 2.99 -13.11
C GLY A 672 27.38 1.55 -12.61
N ALA A 673 27.81 1.36 -11.36
CA ALA A 673 28.01 0.04 -10.77
C ALA A 673 27.58 -0.02 -9.30
N VAL A 674 27.08 -1.18 -8.88
CA VAL A 674 26.78 -1.50 -7.48
C VAL A 674 27.73 -2.59 -7.01
N ARG A 675 28.35 -2.41 -5.84
CA ARG A 675 29.19 -3.41 -5.20
C ARG A 675 28.95 -3.46 -3.70
N GLN A 676 29.08 -4.64 -3.10
CA GLN A 676 29.10 -4.78 -1.66
C GLN A 676 30.49 -4.39 -1.12
N GLY A 677 30.53 -3.65 -0.01
CA GLY A 677 31.73 -3.12 0.62
C GLY A 677 31.86 -1.59 0.50
N PRO A 678 32.77 -1.00 1.30
CA PRO A 678 32.97 0.45 1.35
C PRO A 678 33.64 1.00 0.09
N ALA A 679 33.40 2.29 -0.17
CA ALA A 679 34.09 3.05 -1.21
C ALA A 679 35.38 3.64 -0.64
N ASP A 680 36.44 3.70 -1.46
CA ASP A 680 37.71 4.28 -1.00
C ASP A 680 37.57 5.76 -0.63
N LYS A 681 36.75 6.50 -1.40
CA LYS A 681 36.33 7.89 -1.16
C LYS A 681 34.92 8.15 -1.74
N PRO A 682 33.85 7.81 -0.99
CA PRO A 682 32.49 8.15 -1.42
C PRO A 682 32.28 9.66 -1.37
N ASP A 683 31.53 10.20 -2.32
CA ASP A 683 31.18 11.63 -2.27
C ASP A 683 30.06 11.86 -1.26
N THR A 684 29.21 10.87 -1.04
CA THR A 684 28.09 10.89 -0.09
C THR A 684 27.96 9.54 0.60
N THR A 685 27.89 9.52 1.93
CA THR A 685 27.62 8.32 2.73
C THR A 685 26.26 8.45 3.41
N LEU A 686 25.41 7.43 3.27
CA LEU A 686 24.08 7.35 3.86
C LEU A 686 24.07 6.23 4.91
N SER A 687 23.74 6.56 6.15
CA SER A 687 23.64 5.59 7.25
C SER A 687 22.20 5.47 7.75
N LEU A 688 21.63 4.26 7.69
CA LEU A 688 20.22 3.96 8.04
C LEU A 688 20.02 2.46 8.26
N SER A 689 18.87 2.03 8.78
CA SER A 689 18.60 0.59 8.94
C SER A 689 18.30 -0.10 7.60
N HIS A 690 18.48 -1.43 7.53
CA HIS A 690 18.06 -2.23 6.37
C HIS A 690 16.58 -2.00 6.00
N ALA A 691 15.70 -1.96 7.01
CA ALA A 691 14.27 -1.75 6.80
C ALA A 691 13.98 -0.34 6.23
N ASP A 692 14.58 0.70 6.82
CA ASP A 692 14.40 2.07 6.36
C ASP A 692 14.96 2.26 4.94
N PHE A 693 16.07 1.58 4.57
CA PHE A 693 16.62 1.62 3.22
C PHE A 693 15.68 0.99 2.17
N ILE A 694 15.06 -0.14 2.50
CA ILE A 694 14.10 -0.81 1.62
C ILE A 694 12.86 0.05 1.43
N ASP A 695 12.29 0.59 2.52
CA ASP A 695 11.09 1.43 2.45
C ASP A 695 11.36 2.77 1.76
N MET A 696 12.57 3.34 1.93
CA MET A 696 13.01 4.54 1.21
C MET A 696 13.16 4.27 -0.30
N SER A 697 13.80 3.15 -0.67
CA SER A 697 14.08 2.81 -2.08
C SER A 697 12.83 2.35 -2.83
N THR A 698 11.83 1.82 -2.11
CA THR A 698 10.54 1.40 -2.70
C THR A 698 9.47 2.50 -2.66
N GLY A 699 9.81 3.71 -2.20
CA GLY A 699 8.91 4.87 -2.20
C GLY A 699 7.85 4.86 -1.10
N LYS A 700 7.95 3.98 -0.10
CA LYS A 700 7.03 3.92 1.04
C LYS A 700 7.29 5.02 2.07
N VAL A 701 8.55 5.45 2.20
CA VAL A 701 8.94 6.52 3.12
C VAL A 701 9.75 7.57 2.36
N ASP A 702 9.43 8.85 2.62
CA ASP A 702 10.14 9.98 2.05
C ASP A 702 11.55 10.12 2.69
N PRO A 703 12.64 10.20 1.89
CA PRO A 703 14.00 10.33 2.40
C PRO A 703 14.22 11.56 3.29
N ASN A 704 13.53 12.68 3.04
CA ASN A 704 13.65 13.88 3.88
C ASN A 704 13.03 13.64 5.25
N LYS A 705 11.94 12.86 5.36
CA LYS A 705 11.37 12.48 6.65
C LYS A 705 12.34 11.62 7.47
N LEU A 706 13.05 10.68 6.83
CA LEU A 706 14.07 9.87 7.50
C LEU A 706 15.27 10.73 7.96
N TYR A 707 15.68 11.70 7.15
CA TYR A 707 16.79 12.60 7.47
C TYR A 707 16.46 13.55 8.63
N PHE A 708 15.35 14.30 8.53
CA PHE A 708 14.93 15.20 9.60
C PHE A 708 14.50 14.45 10.89
N GLY A 709 14.06 13.19 10.76
CA GLY A 709 13.77 12.30 11.88
C GLY A 709 14.99 11.61 12.50
N GLY A 710 16.21 11.86 11.99
CA GLY A 710 17.46 11.32 12.52
C GLY A 710 17.72 9.83 12.23
N LYS A 711 16.84 9.17 11.47
CA LYS A 711 16.96 7.75 11.07
C LYS A 711 17.84 7.54 9.85
N LEU A 712 17.97 8.57 9.00
CA LEU A 712 18.94 8.64 7.92
C LEU A 712 19.98 9.71 8.27
N LYS A 713 21.25 9.33 8.38
CA LYS A 713 22.36 10.27 8.50
C LYS A 713 23.07 10.36 7.15
N ILE A 714 23.46 11.58 6.76
CA ILE A 714 24.17 11.80 5.50
C ILE A 714 25.48 12.52 5.82
N ALA A 715 26.59 11.91 5.43
CA ALA A 715 27.93 12.50 5.50
C ALA A 715 28.46 12.76 4.08
N GLY A 716 29.36 13.75 3.94
CA GLY A 716 29.86 14.20 2.64
C GLY A 716 28.93 15.20 1.94
N ASN A 717 28.71 15.06 0.64
CA ASN A 717 27.90 16.00 -0.14
C ASN A 717 26.40 15.72 0.04
N VAL A 718 25.79 16.40 1.02
CA VAL A 718 24.37 16.25 1.36
C VAL A 718 23.45 16.62 0.20
N MET A 719 23.81 17.61 -0.64
CA MET A 719 23.01 18.00 -1.80
C MET A 719 23.01 16.92 -2.89
N ALA A 720 24.07 16.13 -2.99
CA ALA A 720 24.15 15.06 -3.97
C ALA A 720 23.25 13.86 -3.62
N SER A 721 22.86 13.67 -2.35
CA SER A 721 21.91 12.62 -1.94
C SER A 721 20.54 12.78 -2.59
N GLN A 722 20.13 14.01 -2.93
CA GLN A 722 18.87 14.30 -3.62
C GLN A 722 18.83 13.73 -5.03
N LYS A 723 19.99 13.39 -5.62
CA LYS A 723 20.08 12.72 -6.93
C LYS A 723 19.68 11.24 -6.89
N LEU A 724 19.53 10.64 -5.69
CA LEU A 724 19.07 9.27 -5.52
C LEU A 724 17.56 9.08 -5.72
N GLY A 725 16.82 10.13 -6.09
CA GLY A 725 15.38 10.03 -6.37
C GLY A 725 15.00 9.04 -7.49
N PHE A 726 15.96 8.59 -8.30
CA PHE A 726 15.72 7.51 -9.28
C PHE A 726 15.51 6.14 -8.63
N LEU A 727 15.97 5.92 -7.38
CA LEU A 727 15.76 4.65 -6.67
C LEU A 727 14.28 4.31 -6.54
N GLN A 728 13.42 5.33 -6.35
CA GLN A 728 11.97 5.18 -6.29
C GLN A 728 11.31 4.91 -7.65
N LYS A 729 12.08 5.01 -8.75
CA LYS A 729 11.63 4.77 -10.14
C LYS A 729 12.10 3.43 -10.70
N ILE A 730 12.74 2.60 -9.87
CA ILE A 730 13.12 1.23 -10.25
C ILE A 730 11.85 0.43 -10.50
N ASP A 731 11.76 -0.20 -11.67
CA ASP A 731 10.59 -1.00 -12.08
C ASP A 731 10.28 -2.07 -11.00
N PRO A 732 9.10 -2.03 -10.37
CA PRO A 732 8.68 -3.03 -9.38
C PRO A 732 8.70 -4.47 -9.90
N LYS A 733 8.69 -4.68 -11.23
CA LYS A 733 8.89 -6.00 -11.85
C LYS A 733 10.31 -6.53 -11.63
N LEU A 734 11.35 -5.68 -11.68
CA LEU A 734 12.75 -6.11 -11.44
C LEU A 734 12.96 -6.66 -10.03
N LEU A 735 12.36 -6.00 -9.03
CA LEU A 735 12.40 -6.46 -7.63
C LEU A 735 11.67 -7.80 -7.47
N ARG A 736 10.51 -7.97 -8.10
CA ARG A 736 9.77 -9.25 -8.09
C ARG A 736 10.53 -10.38 -8.78
N ASP A 737 11.14 -10.10 -9.93
CA ASP A 737 11.91 -11.09 -10.70
C ASP A 737 13.18 -11.52 -9.95
N ILE A 738 13.84 -10.62 -9.22
CA ILE A 738 15.01 -10.94 -8.39
C ILE A 738 14.63 -11.82 -7.19
N VAL A 739 13.54 -11.47 -6.50
CA VAL A 739 13.03 -12.28 -5.37
C VAL A 739 12.59 -13.68 -5.87
N ALA A 740 11.99 -13.78 -7.05
CA ALA A 740 11.62 -15.05 -7.66
C ALA A 740 12.85 -15.90 -8.05
N GLN A 741 13.86 -15.30 -8.70
CA GLN A 741 15.10 -16.01 -9.09
C GLN A 741 15.93 -16.50 -7.90
N ARG A 742 15.85 -15.82 -6.75
CA ARG A 742 16.48 -16.27 -5.50
C ARG A 742 15.82 -17.53 -4.94
N GLY A 743 14.50 -17.66 -5.10
CA GLY A 743 13.75 -18.85 -4.69
C GLY A 743 14.06 -20.11 -5.50
N GLU A 744 14.52 -19.95 -6.76
CA GLU A 744 14.75 -21.06 -7.69
C GLU A 744 16.18 -21.67 -7.64
N ASN A 745 17.17 -20.97 -7.10
CA ASN A 745 18.60 -21.37 -7.18
C ASN A 745 19.22 -21.96 -5.88
N ALA A 746 18.43 -22.31 -4.86
CA ALA A 746 18.96 -22.84 -3.60
C ALA A 746 19.26 -24.36 -3.68
N VAL A 747 20.53 -24.72 -3.89
CA VAL A 747 21.07 -26.10 -3.73
C VAL A 747 21.75 -26.23 -2.34
N PRO A 748 21.57 -27.34 -1.58
CA PRO A 748 22.10 -27.43 -0.22
C PRO A 748 23.59 -27.79 -0.21
N ALA A 749 24.43 -26.89 0.30
CA ALA A 749 25.88 -27.10 0.44
C ALA A 749 26.29 -27.37 1.90
N ALA A 750 27.23 -28.31 2.04
CA ALA A 750 27.71 -28.90 3.29
C ALA A 750 28.54 -27.94 4.17
N ALA A 751 28.57 -28.26 5.48
CA ALA A 751 29.26 -27.52 6.52
C ALA A 751 30.80 -27.44 6.35
N ALA A 752 31.36 -26.24 6.56
CA ALA A 752 32.80 -25.97 6.70
C ALA A 752 33.02 -24.83 7.74
N PRO A 753 34.20 -24.73 8.39
CA PRO A 753 34.30 -24.45 9.83
C PRO A 753 34.58 -22.99 10.23
N ALA A 754 34.31 -22.72 11.51
CA ALA A 754 34.59 -21.48 12.22
C ALA A 754 36.10 -21.15 12.25
N ALA A 755 36.54 -20.21 11.41
CA ALA A 755 37.89 -19.63 11.51
C ALA A 755 37.96 -18.12 11.16
N HIS A 756 36.94 -17.53 10.53
CA HIS A 756 37.00 -16.12 10.07
C HIS A 756 36.46 -15.07 11.07
N ALA A 757 35.93 -15.47 12.23
CA ALA A 757 35.38 -14.52 13.21
C ALA A 757 36.44 -13.82 14.08
N VAL A 758 37.70 -14.28 14.07
CA VAL A 758 38.76 -13.76 14.95
C VAL A 758 39.62 -12.70 14.26
N GLU A 759 39.76 -12.74 12.92
CA GLU A 759 40.59 -11.79 12.16
C GLU A 759 39.96 -10.40 12.03
N SER A 760 38.62 -10.28 12.00
CA SER A 760 37.93 -8.99 11.85
C SER A 760 37.97 -8.14 13.12
N ALA A 761 37.98 -8.75 14.31
CA ALA A 761 38.09 -8.05 15.59
C ALA A 761 39.49 -7.43 15.79
N GLN A 762 40.55 -8.13 15.38
CA GLN A 762 41.92 -7.62 15.49
C GLN A 762 42.21 -6.43 14.55
N ALA A 763 41.56 -6.38 13.39
CA ALA A 763 41.74 -5.28 12.42
C ALA A 763 41.08 -3.96 12.89
N ALA A 764 39.92 -4.02 13.56
CA ALA A 764 39.21 -2.83 14.08
C ALA A 764 39.96 -2.17 15.26
N ALA A 765 40.63 -2.95 16.10
CA ALA A 765 41.38 -2.43 17.24
C ALA A 765 42.67 -1.68 16.85
N GLN A 766 43.29 -2.00 15.71
CA GLN A 766 44.47 -1.29 15.22
C GLN A 766 44.15 0.12 14.67
N ALA A 767 42.87 0.45 14.44
CA ALA A 767 42.44 1.76 13.96
C ALA A 767 41.95 2.72 15.08
N SER A 768 41.79 2.24 16.33
CA SER A 768 41.36 3.05 17.48
C SER A 768 42.54 3.87 18.05
N ALA A 769 42.35 5.19 18.22
CA ALA A 769 43.38 6.06 18.80
C ALA A 769 43.53 5.84 20.33
N ALA A 770 42.57 5.17 20.97
CA ALA A 770 42.65 4.72 22.35
C ALA A 770 43.40 3.38 22.53
N ALA A 771 43.64 2.60 21.48
CA ALA A 771 44.29 1.29 21.59
C ALA A 771 45.70 1.33 22.26
N PRO A 772 46.58 2.31 21.98
CA PRO A 772 47.85 2.46 22.71
C PRO A 772 47.66 2.74 24.20
N LEU A 773 46.56 3.38 24.61
CA LEU A 773 46.26 3.66 26.01
C LEU A 773 45.81 2.40 26.76
N PHE A 774 45.12 1.46 26.12
CA PHE A 774 44.83 0.16 26.73
C PHE A 774 46.09 -0.70 26.91
N ALA A 775 47.05 -0.61 25.97
CA ALA A 775 48.35 -1.24 26.15
C ALA A 775 49.14 -0.61 27.32
N ALA A 776 49.19 0.72 27.41
CA ALA A 776 49.81 1.43 28.53
C ALA A 776 49.10 1.14 29.87
N LEU A 777 47.77 1.00 29.85
CA LEU A 777 46.97 0.61 31.01
C LEU A 777 47.30 -0.81 31.47
N ALA A 778 47.50 -1.75 30.53
CA ALA A 778 47.93 -3.11 30.84
C ALA A 778 49.27 -3.12 31.59
N ASP A 779 50.23 -2.31 31.16
CA ASP A 779 51.55 -2.23 31.79
C ASP A 779 51.53 -1.47 33.12
N LYS A 780 50.69 -0.44 33.24
CA LYS A 780 50.41 0.26 34.50
C LYS A 780 49.82 -0.69 35.54
N LEU A 781 48.87 -1.54 35.16
CA LEU A 781 48.25 -2.52 36.06
C LEU A 781 49.17 -3.70 36.40
N LYS A 782 50.14 -4.04 35.54
CA LYS A 782 51.19 -5.02 35.88
C LYS A 782 52.19 -4.47 36.90
N THR A 783 52.60 -3.21 36.76
CA THR A 783 53.60 -2.56 37.62
C THR A 783 53.03 -2.02 38.93
N ASN A 784 51.75 -1.65 38.93
CA ASN A 784 51.01 -1.22 40.11
C ASN A 784 49.58 -1.81 40.13
N PRO A 785 49.42 -3.09 40.49
CA PRO A 785 48.11 -3.77 40.50
C PRO A 785 47.07 -3.10 41.42
N LYS A 786 47.53 -2.39 42.46
CA LYS A 786 46.67 -1.69 43.42
C LYS A 786 45.96 -0.46 42.85
N ALA A 787 46.37 0.00 41.66
CA ALA A 787 45.78 1.18 41.04
C ALA A 787 44.28 1.01 40.72
N ALA A 788 43.81 -0.23 40.52
CA ALA A 788 42.42 -0.55 40.23
C ALA A 788 41.69 -1.28 41.37
N ASP A 789 42.19 -1.18 42.62
CA ASP A 789 41.57 -1.83 43.80
C ASP A 789 40.09 -1.41 43.99
N GLY A 790 39.73 -0.19 43.57
CA GLY A 790 38.35 0.32 43.57
C GLY A 790 37.37 -0.54 42.74
N LEU A 791 37.86 -1.26 41.73
CA LEU A 791 37.05 -2.18 40.94
C LEU A 791 36.85 -3.55 41.61
N GLY A 792 37.47 -3.79 42.77
CA GLY A 792 37.16 -4.93 43.65
C GLY A 792 37.41 -6.31 43.05
N GLY A 793 38.41 -6.47 42.17
CA GLY A 793 38.76 -7.75 41.55
C GLY A 793 37.73 -8.25 40.52
N ARG A 794 36.97 -7.34 39.91
CA ARG A 794 35.88 -7.65 38.96
C ARG A 794 36.36 -7.55 37.51
N VAL A 795 35.53 -8.08 36.61
CA VAL A 795 35.70 -7.91 35.16
C VAL A 795 34.84 -6.74 34.70
N VAL A 796 35.43 -5.78 34.01
CA VAL A 796 34.71 -4.66 33.38
C VAL A 796 35.04 -4.58 31.90
N VAL A 797 34.11 -4.06 31.11
CA VAL A 797 34.27 -3.92 29.66
C VAL A 797 34.10 -2.46 29.24
N PHE A 798 34.98 -1.97 28.38
CA PHE A 798 34.84 -0.66 27.74
C PHE A 798 34.43 -0.85 26.28
N LYS A 799 33.25 -0.35 25.90
CA LYS A 799 32.77 -0.31 24.52
C LYS A 799 32.98 1.08 23.95
N LEU A 800 34.02 1.23 23.13
CA LEU A 800 34.30 2.44 22.37
C LEU A 800 33.48 2.44 21.09
N ARG A 801 32.95 3.61 20.68
CA ARG A 801 31.98 3.75 19.58
C ARG A 801 32.52 4.42 18.30
N ASP A 802 33.79 4.86 18.28
CA ASP A 802 34.35 5.69 17.20
C ASP A 802 35.88 5.54 17.06
N PRO A 803 36.43 4.42 16.55
CA PRO A 803 35.76 3.25 15.98
C PRO A 803 35.26 2.26 17.03
N ASP A 804 34.38 1.34 16.62
CA ASP A 804 33.83 0.31 17.49
C ASP A 804 34.91 -0.67 17.97
N ALA A 805 35.20 -0.66 19.27
CA ALA A 805 36.14 -1.58 19.90
C ALA A 805 35.70 -1.91 21.33
N SER A 806 35.79 -3.19 21.70
CA SER A 806 35.50 -3.64 23.06
C SER A 806 36.78 -4.10 23.75
N TRP A 807 37.03 -3.58 24.94
CA TRP A 807 38.20 -3.92 25.74
C TRP A 807 37.77 -4.45 27.10
N VAL A 808 38.29 -5.62 27.46
CA VAL A 808 38.05 -6.28 28.74
C VAL A 808 39.18 -5.95 29.69
N ILE A 809 38.85 -5.51 30.90
CA ILE A 809 39.77 -5.43 32.03
C ILE A 809 39.34 -6.48 33.05
N ASP A 810 40.11 -7.55 33.17
CA ASP A 810 39.86 -8.65 34.09
C ASP A 810 40.84 -8.57 35.27
N LEU A 811 40.29 -8.28 36.46
CA LEU A 811 41.01 -8.21 37.73
C LEU A 811 40.69 -9.41 38.64
N SER A 812 39.96 -10.41 38.16
CA SER A 812 39.51 -11.56 38.96
C SER A 812 40.62 -12.59 39.22
N GLY A 813 41.69 -12.56 38.42
CA GLY A 813 42.87 -13.41 38.58
C GLY A 813 43.99 -12.78 39.41
N LYS A 814 45.05 -13.57 39.72
CA LYS A 814 46.24 -13.10 40.46
C LYS A 814 47.07 -12.03 39.73
N THR A 815 46.82 -11.82 38.44
CA THR A 815 47.50 -10.82 37.61
C THR A 815 46.46 -10.13 36.73
N PRO A 816 46.34 -8.78 36.76
CA PRO A 816 45.43 -8.04 35.90
C PRO A 816 45.65 -8.33 34.42
N LYS A 817 44.56 -8.51 33.66
CA LYS A 817 44.59 -8.66 32.21
C LYS A 817 43.77 -7.56 31.55
N VAL A 818 44.33 -6.99 30.48
CA VAL A 818 43.64 -6.04 29.60
C VAL A 818 43.75 -6.60 28.20
N GLU A 819 42.61 -6.92 27.58
CA GLU A 819 42.58 -7.57 26.27
C GLU A 819 41.41 -7.11 25.42
N LEU A 820 41.55 -7.26 24.11
CA LEU A 820 40.50 -6.92 23.16
C LEU A 820 39.45 -8.04 23.13
N GLY A 821 38.18 -7.67 23.27
CA GLY A 821 37.07 -8.61 23.18
C GLY A 821 35.87 -8.17 23.98
N GLU A 822 34.85 -9.03 24.00
CA GLU A 822 33.68 -8.88 24.84
C GLU A 822 33.71 -9.91 25.96
N ASN A 823 33.10 -9.59 27.10
CA ASN A 823 32.92 -10.55 28.18
C ASN A 823 31.48 -10.49 28.70
N ALA A 824 30.73 -11.56 28.45
CA ALA A 824 29.32 -11.68 28.86
C ALA A 824 29.12 -11.75 30.39
N GLN A 825 30.19 -11.94 31.16
CA GLN A 825 30.19 -11.97 32.63
C GLN A 825 30.71 -10.65 33.24
N ALA A 826 30.88 -9.59 32.44
CA ALA A 826 31.32 -8.30 32.93
C ALA A 826 30.35 -7.73 33.97
N THR A 827 30.90 -7.26 35.09
CA THR A 827 30.09 -6.68 36.18
C THR A 827 29.62 -5.25 35.84
N ALA A 828 30.35 -4.56 34.97
CA ALA A 828 29.92 -3.31 34.35
C ALA A 828 30.50 -3.17 32.93
N VAL A 829 29.71 -2.56 32.06
CA VAL A 829 30.08 -2.19 30.69
C VAL A 829 30.00 -0.67 30.55
N PHE A 830 31.11 -0.04 30.21
CA PHE A 830 31.26 1.39 30.03
C PHE A 830 31.25 1.74 28.55
N GLY A 831 30.17 2.35 28.07
CA GLY A 831 30.01 2.78 26.68
C GLY A 831 30.36 4.25 26.49
N LEU A 832 31.38 4.58 25.70
CA LEU A 832 31.82 5.95 25.46
C LEU A 832 32.52 6.09 24.10
N SER A 833 32.81 7.32 23.64
CA SER A 833 33.58 7.52 22.41
C SER A 833 35.08 7.30 22.67
N ASP A 834 35.85 7.02 21.61
CA ASP A 834 37.31 6.89 21.69
C ASP A 834 37.96 8.18 22.24
N ALA A 835 37.46 9.35 21.81
CA ALA A 835 37.90 10.66 22.28
C ALA A 835 37.59 10.91 23.76
N ASP A 836 36.40 10.52 24.24
CA ASP A 836 36.02 10.66 25.65
C ASP A 836 36.83 9.72 26.54
N PHE A 837 37.14 8.51 26.07
CA PHE A 837 38.03 7.59 26.79
C PHE A 837 39.44 8.15 26.90
N ILE A 838 39.99 8.72 25.81
CA ILE A 838 41.29 9.40 25.82
C ILE A 838 41.27 10.59 26.79
N ALA A 839 40.18 11.36 26.82
CA ALA A 839 40.04 12.50 27.73
C ALA A 839 40.00 12.05 29.21
N LEU A 840 39.30 10.95 29.52
CA LEU A 840 39.31 10.33 30.85
C LEU A 840 40.72 9.85 31.23
N ALA A 841 41.40 9.12 30.34
CA ALA A 841 42.74 8.59 30.60
C ALA A 841 43.80 9.68 30.80
N LYS A 842 43.66 10.82 30.10
CA LYS A 842 44.53 11.99 30.26
C LYS A 842 44.14 12.90 31.43
N GLY A 843 43.02 12.64 32.10
CA GLY A 843 42.49 13.48 33.20
C GLY A 843 41.88 14.80 32.74
N ASN A 844 41.56 14.94 31.45
CA ASN A 844 40.94 16.13 30.86
C ASN A 844 39.41 16.09 30.92
N ALA A 845 38.83 14.97 31.33
CA ALA A 845 37.39 14.79 31.54
C ALA A 845 37.14 14.05 32.86
N ASP A 846 35.95 14.28 33.42
CA ASP A 846 35.47 13.59 34.61
C ASP A 846 34.34 12.63 34.24
N ALA A 847 34.35 11.42 34.82
CA ALA A 847 33.38 10.37 34.50
C ALA A 847 31.95 10.78 34.87
N ARG A 848 31.78 11.57 35.94
CA ARG A 848 30.46 12.07 36.36
C ARG A 848 29.90 13.06 35.34
N ASP A 849 30.74 13.96 34.85
CA ASP A 849 30.34 14.96 33.84
C ASP A 849 29.98 14.31 32.50
N LEU A 850 30.77 13.32 32.07
CA LEU A 850 30.48 12.57 30.85
C LEU A 850 29.20 11.74 30.98
N TYR A 851 28.92 11.18 32.16
CA TYR A 851 27.67 10.47 32.41
C TYR A 851 26.46 11.41 32.40
N GLN A 852 26.54 12.55 33.08
CA GLN A 852 25.46 13.54 33.14
C GLN A 852 25.08 14.12 31.78
N ARG A 853 26.04 14.23 30.86
CA ARG A 853 25.82 14.72 29.49
C ARG A 853 25.53 13.61 28.48
N GLY A 854 25.47 12.36 28.93
CA GLY A 854 25.12 11.19 28.12
C GLY A 854 26.24 10.64 27.22
N SER A 855 27.46 11.15 27.37
CA SER A 855 28.65 10.70 26.63
C SER A 855 29.23 9.39 27.19
N LEU A 856 29.11 9.16 28.49
CA LEU A 856 29.40 7.88 29.16
C LEU A 856 28.09 7.17 29.51
N ARG A 857 27.94 5.93 29.06
CA ARG A 857 26.87 5.01 29.47
C ARG A 857 27.46 3.91 30.34
N VAL A 858 26.69 3.46 31.33
CA VAL A 858 27.12 2.41 32.25
C VAL A 858 26.00 1.38 32.33
N ASP A 859 26.27 0.18 31.84
CA ASP A 859 25.37 -0.96 31.95
C ASP A 859 25.94 -1.93 33.00
N GLY A 860 25.16 -2.35 34.00
CA GLY A 860 25.64 -3.17 35.13
C GLY A 860 25.81 -2.38 36.43
N ASP A 861 26.83 -2.69 37.25
CA ASP A 861 27.04 -2.02 38.55
C ASP A 861 27.53 -0.58 38.39
N MET A 862 26.59 0.36 38.42
CA MET A 862 26.84 1.80 38.22
C MET A 862 27.83 2.40 39.22
N ARG A 863 28.02 1.81 40.42
CA ARG A 863 28.96 2.34 41.41
C ARG A 863 30.40 2.30 40.91
N LEU A 864 30.72 1.36 40.01
CA LEU A 864 32.05 1.22 39.41
C LEU A 864 32.42 2.41 38.49
N ALA A 865 31.45 3.21 38.07
CA ALA A 865 31.71 4.44 37.32
C ALA A 865 32.45 5.50 38.16
N HIS A 866 32.26 5.50 39.48
CA HIS A 866 32.99 6.38 40.40
C HIS A 866 34.46 5.98 40.59
N GLU A 867 34.80 4.75 40.21
CA GLU A 867 36.12 4.17 40.38
C GLU A 867 36.96 4.26 39.10
N LEU A 868 36.50 4.97 38.05
CA LEU A 868 37.20 5.12 36.78
C LEU A 868 38.44 6.03 36.83
N ASP A 869 38.72 6.64 37.99
CA ASP A 869 39.87 7.51 38.19
C ASP A 869 41.23 6.79 38.01
N PHE A 870 41.28 5.46 38.13
CA PHE A 870 42.50 4.69 37.82
C PHE A 870 42.97 4.83 36.38
N LEU A 871 42.08 5.22 35.46
CA LEU A 871 42.42 5.50 34.06
C LEU A 871 43.31 6.74 33.94
N LYS A 872 43.19 7.71 34.86
CA LYS A 872 43.94 8.98 34.83
C LYS A 872 45.46 8.77 34.93
N GLY A 873 46.22 9.53 34.16
CA GLY A 873 47.68 9.45 34.11
C GLY A 873 48.20 8.27 33.28
N THR A 874 47.36 7.68 32.44
CA THR A 874 47.77 6.69 31.45
C THR A 874 48.13 7.44 30.16
N HIS A 875 49.41 7.46 29.83
CA HIS A 875 49.95 8.15 28.66
C HIS A 875 50.47 7.12 27.65
N SER A 876 50.23 7.36 26.37
CA SER A 876 50.71 6.55 25.25
C SER A 876 52.22 6.59 25.12
#